data_AF-A0A6N1VER0-F1
#
_entry.id   AF-A0A6N1VER0-F1
#
_cell.length_a   1.000
_cell.length_b   1.000
_cell.length_c   1.000
_cell.angle_alpha   90.00
_cell.angle_beta   90.00
_cell.angle_gamma   90.00
#
_symmetry.space_group_name_H-M   'P 1'
#
loop_
_entity.id
_entity.type
_entity.pdbx_description
1 polymer ?
#
loop_
_entity_poly.entity_id
_entity_poly.type
_entity_poly.pdbx_seq_one_letter_code
_entity_poly.pdbx_strand_id
1 'polypeptide(L)'
;MSDNQAIHVAKPMAGFGALVLPLFSLTIFLSAFLLFSVQPLFARMVLPKLGGTPAVWSVAMVFFQAMLLAGYGYAHFLTKRLNLRVAAVVHIAVMACALVFLPIAVSEAWGQPPQSGQAIWLLGLFAVSVGLPFFAVSANGPLLQAWFHRTGHPHAHDPYFLYGASNIGSFASLVLYVAFFEPAFVLQAQSAMWAGGFIALGAAIAACALAAGRGTLQRAAAEQADPVEAGPRTQAGWRTRLQWVWLAFVPSGLMVAVTAHISVDVAAIPLLWIVPLSLYLMTFVFAFARRPVVPVRFLDRALPALGFGALAVSYFNLFPLVAQMLIQVVFFFAAALLAHSVLASKRPAASDLTNFYFWMSTGGVLGGVFASLLAPVLFDWIAEYPLLVLAALLIRPSIWAEDARPAWIVSIAGLILLFLAGSPFGPALFSAVPTDLTLMAFIAFAAAGSIVHLRAEPAFVASVMAFGVLCFGLQMQGNQLFMERSFFGVLKARLSEDGEFMNMSHGTTIHGSMRVDETGTPTPLTYYHASGGIARALFSVQRRKAGEPAEIGVVGLGVGSLICHRSPGERWTHFEIDADVVRLARDPEYFRFMSSCEMPDDRMVIGDARLKLADEPDRRFDYLLIDAFSSDSIPIHLLTTEAFDLYRDKLAERGLLVVHISNRYMELATVLAAIARETGMAMRAGKFIPDAAARDQGATTSMVAVLARDERDLAALAADNTWQPVDPGRTAAWTDGYSNVPAAILRKSWYAEPEAK
;
A
#
# COMPACT_ATOMS: atom_id res chain seq x y z
N MET A 1 13.26 -27.66 77.23
CA MET A 1 14.16 -26.67 76.58
C MET A 1 14.73 -27.31 75.34
N SER A 2 14.16 -27.01 74.17
CA SER A 2 14.86 -26.87 72.89
C SER A 2 13.79 -26.62 71.81
N ASP A 3 13.89 -25.43 71.23
CA ASP A 3 12.89 -24.77 70.39
C ASP A 3 12.58 -25.49 69.09
N ASN A 4 11.29 -25.61 68.82
CA ASN A 4 10.71 -25.96 67.54
C ASN A 4 10.48 -24.64 66.77
N GLN A 5 11.48 -24.14 66.04
CA GLN A 5 11.29 -23.00 65.16
C GLN A 5 10.53 -23.44 63.90
N ALA A 6 9.21 -23.29 63.95
CA ALA A 6 8.37 -23.30 62.78
C ALA A 6 8.80 -22.18 61.82
N ILE A 7 9.32 -22.57 60.66
CA ILE A 7 9.53 -21.68 59.53
C ILE A 7 8.15 -21.20 59.09
N HIS A 8 7.79 -19.98 59.48
CA HIS A 8 6.66 -19.26 58.90
C HIS A 8 6.97 -18.95 57.43
N VAL A 9 6.60 -19.87 56.55
CA VAL A 9 6.45 -19.58 55.12
C VAL A 9 5.29 -18.59 55.02
N ALA A 10 5.61 -17.30 54.88
CA ALA A 10 4.64 -16.28 54.56
C ALA A 10 3.91 -16.69 53.28
N LYS A 11 2.60 -17.00 53.39
CA LYS A 11 1.73 -17.17 52.22
C LYS A 11 1.85 -15.91 51.37
N PRO A 12 2.22 -15.99 50.08
CA PRO A 12 2.17 -14.82 49.21
C PRO A 12 0.71 -14.34 49.17
N MET A 13 0.48 -13.04 49.35
CA MET A 13 -0.85 -12.44 49.25
C MET A 13 -1.46 -12.81 47.88
N ALA A 14 -2.36 -13.79 47.88
CA ALA A 14 -2.84 -14.48 46.69
C ALA A 14 -3.61 -13.58 45.70
N GLY A 15 -4.02 -12.37 46.11
CA GLY A 15 -4.78 -11.44 45.27
C GLY A 15 -3.94 -10.58 44.32
N PHE A 16 -2.75 -10.12 44.73
CA PHE A 16 -1.97 -9.16 43.92
C PHE A 16 -1.21 -9.84 42.79
N GLY A 17 -0.59 -11.00 43.04
CA GLY A 17 0.15 -11.76 42.03
C GLY A 17 -0.73 -12.26 40.87
N ALA A 18 -1.99 -12.61 41.15
CA ALA A 18 -2.94 -13.10 40.15
C ALA A 18 -3.37 -12.02 39.13
N LEU A 19 -3.33 -10.74 39.51
CA LEU A 19 -3.76 -9.62 38.67
C LEU A 19 -2.64 -9.02 37.80
N VAL A 20 -1.37 -9.29 38.12
CA VAL A 20 -0.22 -8.75 37.36
C VAL A 20 -0.22 -9.25 35.92
N LEU A 21 -0.41 -10.56 35.72
CA LEU A 21 -0.37 -11.16 34.40
C LEU A 21 -1.51 -10.68 33.47
N PRO A 22 -2.79 -10.64 33.90
CA PRO A 22 -3.86 -10.02 33.12
C PRO A 22 -3.62 -8.54 32.81
N LEU A 23 -3.18 -7.76 33.80
CA LEU A 23 -2.91 -6.33 33.62
C LEU A 23 -1.88 -6.08 32.52
N PHE A 24 -0.72 -6.74 32.58
CA PHE A 24 0.33 -6.59 31.56
C PHE A 24 -0.12 -7.13 30.20
N SER A 25 -0.83 -8.26 30.16
CA SER A 25 -1.29 -8.85 28.90
C SER A 25 -2.32 -7.96 28.20
N LEU A 26 -3.31 -7.44 28.93
CA LEU A 26 -4.32 -6.53 28.39
C LEU A 26 -3.71 -5.18 27.98
N THR A 27 -2.75 -4.66 28.76
CA THR A 27 -2.07 -3.40 28.42
C THR A 27 -1.23 -3.55 27.15
N ILE A 28 -0.49 -4.64 27.00
CA ILE A 28 0.27 -4.93 25.77
C ILE A 28 -0.67 -5.13 24.59
N PHE A 29 -1.76 -5.88 24.77
CA PHE A 29 -2.77 -6.07 23.74
C PHE A 29 -3.37 -4.73 23.28
N LEU A 30 -3.83 -3.89 24.21
CA LEU A 30 -4.39 -2.57 23.91
C LEU A 30 -3.36 -1.67 23.22
N SER A 31 -2.12 -1.67 23.69
CA SER A 31 -1.05 -0.90 23.08
C SER A 31 -0.79 -1.35 21.63
N ALA A 32 -0.73 -2.65 21.38
CA ALA A 32 -0.54 -3.19 20.04
C ALA A 32 -1.74 -2.90 19.14
N PHE A 33 -2.95 -3.00 19.68
CA PHE A 33 -4.18 -2.66 18.97
C PHE A 33 -4.19 -1.19 18.52
N LEU A 34 -3.84 -0.25 19.42
CA LEU A 34 -3.76 1.17 19.08
C LEU A 34 -2.62 1.47 18.10
N LEU A 35 -1.46 0.82 18.27
CA LEU A 35 -0.30 0.99 17.39
C LEU A 35 -0.58 0.57 15.93
N PHE A 36 -1.42 -0.44 15.72
CA PHE A 36 -1.75 -0.95 14.39
C PHE A 36 -3.06 -0.39 13.81
N SER A 37 -3.99 0.11 14.63
CA SER A 37 -5.21 0.79 14.13
C SER A 37 -4.95 2.20 13.64
N VAL A 38 -3.96 2.90 14.23
CA VAL A 38 -3.62 4.27 13.80
C VAL A 38 -3.05 4.31 12.38
N GLN A 39 -2.40 3.23 11.94
CA GLN A 39 -1.76 3.17 10.63
C GLN A 39 -2.79 3.30 9.48
N PRO A 40 -3.82 2.41 9.38
CA PRO A 40 -4.85 2.55 8.37
C PRO A 40 -5.73 3.79 8.59
N LEU A 41 -5.99 4.17 9.84
CA LEU A 41 -6.73 5.39 10.18
C LEU A 41 -6.08 6.63 9.57
N PHE A 42 -4.80 6.85 9.88
CA PHE A 42 -4.09 8.04 9.45
C PHE A 42 -3.75 8.00 7.96
N ALA A 43 -3.37 6.84 7.42
CA ALA A 43 -3.17 6.69 5.98
C ALA A 43 -4.43 7.09 5.19
N ARG A 44 -5.61 6.64 5.63
CA ARG A 44 -6.89 7.01 5.00
C ARG A 44 -7.18 8.50 5.07
N MET A 45 -6.86 9.17 6.18
CA MET A 45 -7.01 10.63 6.28
C MET A 45 -6.10 11.40 5.30
N VAL A 46 -4.95 10.83 4.94
CA VAL A 46 -3.96 11.49 4.06
C VAL A 46 -4.18 11.20 2.57
N LEU A 47 -4.79 10.07 2.21
CA LEU A 47 -5.06 9.70 0.80
C LEU A 47 -5.65 10.84 -0.06
N PRO A 48 -6.61 11.66 0.44
CA PRO A 48 -7.18 12.77 -0.33
C PRO A 48 -6.17 13.81 -0.81
N LYS A 49 -5.05 14.01 -0.11
CA LYS A 49 -4.04 15.00 -0.49
C LYS A 49 -3.15 14.52 -1.65
N LEU A 50 -3.12 13.23 -1.94
CA LEU A 50 -2.17 12.61 -2.87
C LEU A 50 -2.86 11.70 -3.91
N GLY A 51 -4.11 12.02 -4.29
CA GLY A 51 -4.76 11.28 -5.38
C GLY A 51 -5.13 9.83 -5.05
N GLY A 52 -5.08 9.39 -3.80
CA GLY A 52 -5.38 7.99 -3.44
C GLY A 52 -4.38 6.95 -3.97
N THR A 53 -3.15 7.35 -4.33
CA THR A 53 -2.13 6.42 -4.88
C THR A 53 -1.67 5.35 -3.87
N PRO A 54 -1.42 4.10 -4.30
CA PRO A 54 -0.82 3.06 -3.46
C PRO A 54 0.52 3.46 -2.83
N ALA A 55 1.28 4.38 -3.44
CA ALA A 55 2.57 4.83 -2.92
C ALA A 55 2.47 5.50 -1.53
N VAL A 56 1.32 6.11 -1.19
CA VAL A 56 1.07 6.69 0.14
C VAL A 56 1.28 5.65 1.23
N TRP A 57 0.79 4.42 1.00
CA TRP A 57 0.97 3.33 1.95
C TRP A 57 2.44 2.89 2.05
N SER A 58 3.15 2.73 0.94
CA SER A 58 4.55 2.30 0.94
C SER A 58 5.40 3.26 1.77
N VAL A 59 5.22 4.57 1.58
CA VAL A 59 5.91 5.59 2.37
C VAL A 59 5.45 5.60 3.84
N ALA A 60 4.15 5.43 4.09
CA ALA A 60 3.62 5.30 5.45
C ALA A 60 4.25 4.11 6.21
N MET A 61 4.47 2.97 5.54
CA MET A 61 5.16 1.83 6.14
C MET A 61 6.58 2.18 6.57
N VAL A 62 7.35 2.89 5.73
CA VAL A 62 8.70 3.34 6.11
C VAL A 62 8.64 4.23 7.36
N PHE A 63 7.71 5.18 7.39
CA PHE A 63 7.53 6.04 8.56
C PHE A 63 7.22 5.24 9.83
N PHE A 64 6.20 4.39 9.78
CA PHE A 64 5.77 3.63 10.96
C PHE A 64 6.83 2.62 11.42
N GLN A 65 7.55 1.98 10.49
CA GLN A 65 8.68 1.11 10.82
C GLN A 65 9.83 1.91 11.46
N ALA A 66 10.15 3.10 10.94
CA ALA A 66 11.20 3.94 11.49
C ALA A 66 10.84 4.45 12.89
N MET A 67 9.59 4.84 13.11
CA MET A 67 9.09 5.26 14.43
C MET A 67 8.98 4.10 15.41
N LEU A 68 8.72 2.88 14.93
CA LEU A 68 8.81 1.66 15.74
C LEU A 68 10.25 1.40 16.19
N LEU A 69 11.21 1.50 15.27
CA LEU A 69 12.64 1.38 15.57
C LEU A 69 13.10 2.45 16.58
N ALA A 70 12.66 3.70 16.40
CA ALA A 70 12.95 4.79 17.33
C ALA A 70 12.38 4.50 18.73
N GLY A 71 11.12 4.05 18.83
CA GLY A 71 10.51 3.67 20.10
C GLY A 71 11.22 2.50 20.77
N TYR A 72 11.70 1.51 20.01
CA TYR A 72 12.47 0.37 20.53
C TYR A 72 13.86 0.81 21.02
N GLY A 73 14.53 1.70 20.29
CA GLY A 73 15.79 2.31 20.72
C GLY A 73 15.62 3.12 22.01
N TYR A 74 14.55 3.91 22.11
CA TYR A 74 14.17 4.64 23.31
C TYR A 74 13.87 3.70 24.49
N ALA A 75 13.09 2.62 24.28
CA ALA A 75 12.82 1.61 25.29
C ALA A 75 14.10 0.91 25.78
N HIS A 76 15.02 0.55 24.87
CA HIS A 76 16.33 -0.01 25.20
C HIS A 76 17.16 0.97 26.05
N PHE A 77 17.18 2.25 25.67
CA PHE A 77 17.86 3.29 26.44
C PHE A 77 17.31 3.42 27.85
N LEU A 78 15.99 3.57 28.00
CA LEU A 78 15.34 3.71 29.32
C LEU A 78 15.62 2.52 30.23
N THR A 79 15.48 1.30 29.70
CA THR A 79 15.64 0.07 30.48
C THR A 79 17.07 -0.19 30.93
N LYS A 80 18.06 0.24 30.14
CA LYS A 80 19.49 0.05 30.40
C LYS A 80 20.12 1.15 31.26
N ARG A 81 19.68 2.40 31.08
CA ARG A 81 20.32 3.58 31.71
C ARG A 81 19.60 4.08 32.95
N LEU A 82 18.29 3.88 33.06
CA LEU A 82 17.47 4.46 34.13
C LEU A 82 16.90 3.38 35.05
N ASN A 83 16.67 3.76 36.31
CA ASN A 83 15.90 2.92 37.22
C ASN A 83 14.40 2.96 36.84
N LEU A 84 13.63 2.00 37.35
CA LEU A 84 12.22 1.82 36.97
C LEU A 84 11.36 3.07 37.21
N ARG A 85 11.57 3.79 38.32
CA ARG A 85 10.76 4.96 38.70
C ARG A 85 10.97 6.11 37.72
N VAL A 86 12.24 6.43 37.43
CA VAL A 86 12.58 7.51 36.49
C VAL A 86 12.12 7.13 35.07
N ALA A 87 12.37 5.89 34.64
CA ALA A 87 11.91 5.42 33.34
C ALA A 87 10.38 5.52 33.18
N ALA A 88 9.61 5.17 34.22
CA ALA A 88 8.16 5.29 34.21
C ALA A 88 7.70 6.75 34.13
N VAL A 89 8.30 7.65 34.93
CA VAL A 89 7.96 9.10 34.90
C VAL A 89 8.27 9.70 33.52
N VAL A 90 9.44 9.41 32.96
CA VAL A 90 9.82 9.90 31.62
C VAL A 90 8.83 9.40 30.57
N HIS A 91 8.46 8.12 30.61
CA HIS A 91 7.54 7.56 29.63
C HIS A 91 6.12 8.10 29.75
N ILE A 92 5.60 8.25 30.97
CA ILE A 92 4.30 8.90 31.20
C ILE A 92 4.33 10.36 30.74
N ALA A 93 5.44 11.08 30.93
CA ALA A 93 5.59 12.44 30.41
C ALA A 93 5.56 12.47 28.87
N VAL A 94 6.23 11.52 28.19
CA VAL A 94 6.15 11.39 26.72
C VAL A 94 4.71 11.13 26.27
N MET A 95 3.98 10.24 26.96
CA MET A 95 2.56 10.01 26.67
C MET A 95 1.70 11.25 26.92
N ALA A 96 1.97 12.01 27.98
CA ALA A 96 1.25 13.24 28.27
C ALA A 96 1.51 14.32 27.20
N CYS A 97 2.76 14.48 26.73
CA CYS A 97 3.08 15.39 25.63
C CYS A 97 2.38 15.01 24.33
N ALA A 98 2.19 13.71 24.06
CA ALA A 98 1.47 13.24 22.89
C ALA A 98 -0.02 13.62 22.90
N LEU A 99 -0.62 13.96 24.05
CA LEU A 99 -2.02 14.41 24.14
C LEU A 99 -2.28 15.71 23.36
N VAL A 100 -1.26 16.54 23.13
CA VAL A 100 -1.37 17.78 22.34
C VAL A 100 -1.76 17.50 20.88
N PHE A 101 -1.48 16.29 20.40
CA PHE A 101 -1.77 15.86 19.02
C PHE A 101 -3.10 15.11 18.91
N LEU A 102 -3.92 15.10 19.97
CA LEU A 102 -5.21 14.40 20.01
C LEU A 102 -6.39 15.38 19.98
N PRO A 103 -7.48 15.07 19.25
CA PRO A 103 -7.66 13.90 18.38
C PRO A 103 -6.72 13.94 17.15
N ILE A 104 -6.30 12.77 16.68
CA ILE A 104 -5.39 12.68 15.52
C ILE A 104 -6.08 13.31 14.31
N ALA A 105 -5.39 14.25 13.67
CA ALA A 105 -5.82 14.92 12.45
C ALA A 105 -4.62 15.19 11.54
N VAL A 106 -4.88 15.43 10.26
CA VAL A 106 -3.86 15.84 9.29
C VAL A 106 -3.53 17.30 9.53
N SER A 107 -2.25 17.63 9.75
CA SER A 107 -1.83 19.01 9.97
C SER A 107 -2.02 19.87 8.72
N GLU A 108 -2.86 20.91 8.81
CA GLU A 108 -3.03 21.91 7.75
C GLU A 108 -1.79 22.80 7.59
N ALA A 109 -1.02 22.99 8.66
CA ALA A 109 0.20 23.78 8.67
C ALA A 109 1.32 23.21 7.77
N TRP A 110 1.22 21.93 7.37
CA TRP A 110 2.21 21.28 6.51
C TRP A 110 1.97 21.50 4.99
N GLY A 111 1.01 22.36 4.65
CA GLY A 111 0.78 22.83 3.28
C GLY A 111 0.24 21.76 2.31
N GLN A 112 0.45 22.02 1.02
CA GLN A 112 0.10 21.12 -0.08
C GLN A 112 1.33 20.34 -0.58
N PRO A 113 1.15 19.14 -1.13
CA PRO A 113 2.27 18.37 -1.65
C PRO A 113 2.94 19.09 -2.83
N PRO A 114 4.28 19.05 -2.91
CA PRO A 114 5.03 19.57 -4.05
C PRO A 114 4.86 18.70 -5.30
N GLN A 115 5.24 19.24 -6.47
CA GLN A 115 5.24 18.50 -7.75
C GLN A 115 6.25 17.36 -7.80
N SER A 116 7.32 17.43 -7.01
CA SER A 116 8.34 16.38 -6.89
C SER A 116 8.72 16.19 -5.42
N GLY A 117 9.19 15.00 -5.06
CA GLY A 117 9.57 14.68 -3.68
C GLY A 117 8.38 14.46 -2.74
N GLN A 118 7.22 14.03 -3.27
CA GLN A 118 6.00 13.72 -2.52
C GLN A 118 6.26 12.75 -1.37
N ALA A 119 7.14 11.76 -1.56
CA ALA A 119 7.51 10.80 -0.52
C ALA A 119 8.15 11.48 0.71
N ILE A 120 9.09 12.41 0.49
CA ILE A 120 9.76 13.14 1.58
C ILE A 120 8.78 14.07 2.28
N TRP A 121 7.95 14.79 1.50
CA TRP A 121 6.90 15.64 2.04
C TRP A 121 5.93 14.85 2.92
N LEU A 122 5.53 13.65 2.48
CA LEU A 122 4.61 12.75 3.19
C LEU A 122 5.22 12.24 4.51
N LEU A 123 6.50 11.87 4.52
CA LEU A 123 7.21 11.52 5.76
C LEU A 123 7.19 12.68 6.77
N GLY A 124 7.38 13.91 6.29
CA GLY A 124 7.28 15.12 7.11
C GLY A 124 5.87 15.33 7.66
N LEU A 125 4.83 15.15 6.84
CA LEU A 125 3.44 15.27 7.26
C LEU A 125 3.11 14.28 8.38
N PHE A 126 3.55 13.03 8.24
CA PHE A 126 3.36 12.00 9.24
C PHE A 126 4.10 12.35 10.54
N ALA A 127 5.32 12.86 10.45
CA ALA A 127 6.12 13.27 11.60
C ALA A 127 5.43 14.36 12.44
N VAL A 128 4.89 15.40 11.79
CA VAL A 128 4.23 16.53 12.48
C VAL A 128 2.80 16.23 12.93
N SER A 129 2.12 15.27 12.30
CA SER A 129 0.71 14.99 12.60
C SER A 129 0.52 13.85 13.60
N VAL A 130 1.20 12.72 13.40
CA VAL A 130 0.99 11.48 14.17
C VAL A 130 2.26 10.92 14.80
N GLY A 131 3.42 11.52 14.51
CA GLY A 131 4.72 10.99 14.93
C GLY A 131 4.90 10.83 16.43
N LEU A 132 4.56 11.86 17.23
CA LEU A 132 4.71 11.77 18.69
C LEU A 132 3.73 10.77 19.33
N PRO A 133 2.40 10.77 19.01
CA PRO A 133 1.50 9.71 19.46
C PRO A 133 1.98 8.31 19.09
N PHE A 134 2.40 8.09 17.84
CA PHE A 134 2.88 6.79 17.39
C PHE A 134 4.15 6.36 18.14
N PHE A 135 5.12 7.27 18.30
CA PHE A 135 6.35 7.04 19.07
C PHE A 135 6.07 6.62 20.51
N ALA A 136 5.14 7.32 21.17
CA ALA A 136 4.77 7.05 22.55
C ALA A 136 4.18 5.63 22.71
N VAL A 137 3.36 5.18 21.75
CA VAL A 137 2.78 3.84 21.77
C VAL A 137 3.80 2.76 21.37
N SER A 138 4.71 3.05 20.44
CA SER A 138 5.64 2.05 19.88
C SER A 138 6.66 1.52 20.89
N ALA A 139 7.01 2.32 21.90
CA ALA A 139 7.93 1.92 22.97
C ALA A 139 7.33 0.92 23.99
N ASN A 140 6.00 0.81 24.06
CA ASN A 140 5.31 0.10 25.14
C ASN A 140 5.56 -1.40 25.16
N GLY A 141 5.62 -2.06 24.00
CA GLY A 141 5.81 -3.51 23.92
C GLY A 141 7.09 -3.97 24.66
N PRO A 142 8.27 -3.48 24.24
CA PRO A 142 9.52 -3.79 24.94
C PRO A 142 9.58 -3.29 26.39
N LEU A 143 9.03 -2.10 26.69
CA LEU A 143 9.03 -1.55 28.05
C LEU A 143 8.21 -2.42 29.01
N LEU A 144 6.98 -2.79 28.63
CA LEU A 144 6.09 -3.61 29.46
C LEU A 144 6.65 -5.01 29.67
N GLN A 145 7.28 -5.61 28.65
CA GLN A 145 7.98 -6.91 28.82
C GLN A 145 9.16 -6.79 29.80
N ALA A 146 9.97 -5.73 29.68
CA ALA A 146 11.10 -5.49 30.59
C ALA A 146 10.64 -5.21 32.02
N TRP A 147 9.52 -4.51 32.21
CA TRP A 147 8.95 -4.24 33.52
C TRP A 147 8.29 -5.49 34.11
N PHE A 148 7.65 -6.33 33.30
CA PHE A 148 7.07 -7.60 33.74
C PHE A 148 8.12 -8.54 34.33
N HIS A 149 9.31 -8.61 33.72
CA HIS A 149 10.45 -9.39 34.26
C HIS A 149 10.81 -8.97 35.71
N ARG A 150 10.55 -7.71 36.09
CA ARG A 150 10.85 -7.17 37.43
C ARG A 150 9.75 -7.42 38.47
N THR A 151 8.60 -7.98 38.08
CA THR A 151 7.44 -8.17 38.99
C THR A 151 7.55 -9.36 39.95
N GLY A 152 8.52 -10.26 39.75
CA GLY A 152 8.68 -11.49 40.56
C GLY A 152 7.64 -12.58 40.29
N HIS A 153 6.80 -12.42 39.24
CA HIS A 153 5.81 -13.41 38.84
C HIS A 153 6.47 -14.74 38.38
N PRO A 154 5.85 -15.93 38.57
CA PRO A 154 6.44 -17.21 38.14
C PRO A 154 6.82 -17.27 36.65
N HIS A 155 6.03 -16.63 35.78
CA HIS A 155 6.30 -16.50 34.34
C HIS A 155 7.23 -15.32 33.97
N ALA A 156 7.74 -14.56 34.92
CA ALA A 156 8.58 -13.37 34.66
C ALA A 156 9.94 -13.71 34.03
N HIS A 157 10.42 -14.96 34.20
CA HIS A 157 11.70 -15.43 33.64
C HIS A 157 11.67 -15.64 32.12
N ASP A 158 10.48 -15.78 31.51
CA ASP A 158 10.29 -15.99 30.07
C ASP A 158 9.09 -15.15 29.56
N PRO A 159 9.22 -13.82 29.43
CA PRO A 159 8.11 -12.94 29.05
C PRO A 159 7.71 -13.04 27.58
N TYR A 160 8.35 -13.91 26.78
CA TYR A 160 8.11 -14.00 25.34
C TYR A 160 6.67 -14.38 24.97
N PHE A 161 5.91 -15.01 25.88
CA PHE A 161 4.48 -15.26 25.63
C PHE A 161 3.66 -13.96 25.50
N LEU A 162 4.09 -12.86 26.12
CA LEU A 162 3.47 -11.54 25.97
C LEU A 162 3.65 -10.96 24.56
N TYR A 163 4.71 -11.36 23.85
CA TYR A 163 4.89 -11.03 22.44
C TYR A 163 3.76 -11.64 21.58
N GLY A 164 3.28 -12.83 21.95
CA GLY A 164 2.09 -13.44 21.32
C GLY A 164 0.84 -12.59 21.51
N ALA A 165 0.57 -12.10 22.73
CA ALA A 165 -0.57 -11.21 23.00
C ALA A 165 -0.50 -9.90 22.20
N SER A 166 0.70 -9.33 22.07
CA SER A 166 0.95 -8.14 21.23
C SER A 166 0.58 -8.42 19.78
N ASN A 167 1.10 -9.49 19.17
CA ASN A 167 0.86 -9.78 17.76
C ASN A 167 -0.60 -10.14 17.47
N ILE A 168 -1.30 -10.79 18.41
CA ILE A 168 -2.74 -11.03 18.30
C ILE A 168 -3.50 -9.69 18.30
N GLY A 169 -3.14 -8.75 19.18
CA GLY A 169 -3.71 -7.40 19.19
C GLY A 169 -3.46 -6.64 17.90
N SER A 170 -2.24 -6.70 17.36
CA SER A 170 -1.87 -6.10 16.07
C SER A 170 -2.68 -6.68 14.91
N PHE A 171 -2.77 -8.01 14.82
CA PHE A 171 -3.54 -8.69 13.78
C PHE A 171 -5.05 -8.40 13.89
N ALA A 172 -5.61 -8.51 15.10
CA ALA A 172 -7.02 -8.22 15.34
C ALA A 172 -7.38 -6.79 14.97
N SER A 173 -6.50 -5.82 15.28
CA SER A 173 -6.69 -4.43 14.90
C SER A 173 -6.83 -4.23 13.39
N LEU A 174 -5.98 -4.86 12.59
CA LEU A 174 -6.00 -4.71 11.13
C LEU A 174 -7.26 -5.32 10.51
N VAL A 175 -7.64 -6.52 10.95
CA VAL A 175 -8.85 -7.21 10.46
C VAL A 175 -10.11 -6.44 10.88
N LEU A 176 -10.20 -6.04 12.16
CA LEU A 176 -11.35 -5.29 12.66
C LEU A 176 -11.44 -3.91 12.02
N TYR A 177 -10.32 -3.29 11.63
CA TYR A 177 -10.36 -2.00 10.97
C TYR A 177 -11.20 -2.06 9.69
N VAL A 178 -10.92 -3.03 8.81
CA VAL A 178 -11.66 -3.21 7.53
C VAL A 178 -13.05 -3.79 7.74
N ALA A 179 -13.17 -4.80 8.62
CA ALA A 179 -14.42 -5.53 8.78
C ALA A 179 -15.46 -4.78 9.62
N PHE A 180 -15.03 -3.86 10.49
CA PHE A 180 -15.90 -3.22 11.47
C PHE A 180 -15.71 -1.70 11.55
N PHE A 181 -14.49 -1.19 11.78
CA PHE A 181 -14.33 0.25 12.04
C PHE A 181 -14.61 1.13 10.81
N GLU A 182 -14.05 0.76 9.66
CA GLU A 182 -14.22 1.50 8.41
C GLU A 182 -15.68 1.52 7.92
N PRO A 183 -16.43 0.40 7.92
CA PRO A 183 -17.83 0.41 7.51
C PRO A 183 -18.79 1.01 8.54
N ALA A 184 -18.44 1.03 9.83
CA ALA A 184 -19.38 1.44 10.88
C ALA A 184 -19.20 2.89 11.36
N PHE A 185 -18.01 3.48 11.22
CA PHE A 185 -17.71 4.79 11.81
C PHE A 185 -17.06 5.76 10.84
N VAL A 186 -17.45 7.03 10.95
CA VAL A 186 -16.77 8.16 10.29
C VAL A 186 -15.36 8.38 10.87
N LEU A 187 -14.44 8.94 10.08
CA LEU A 187 -13.03 9.16 10.48
C LEU A 187 -12.88 9.95 11.79
N GLN A 188 -13.73 10.95 12.03
CA GLN A 188 -13.71 11.75 13.26
C GLN A 188 -14.03 10.91 14.50
N ALA A 189 -15.01 10.02 14.39
CA ALA A 189 -15.37 9.10 15.47
C ALA A 189 -14.24 8.09 15.73
N GLN A 190 -13.63 7.56 14.66
CA GLN A 190 -12.47 6.67 14.78
C GLN A 190 -11.29 7.36 15.49
N SER A 191 -11.01 8.62 15.15
CA SER A 191 -9.98 9.43 15.81
C SER A 191 -10.28 9.68 17.28
N ALA A 192 -11.53 10.02 17.63
CA ALA A 192 -11.96 10.20 19.01
C ALA A 192 -11.87 8.90 19.83
N MET A 193 -12.29 7.76 19.25
CA MET A 193 -12.15 6.43 19.88
C MET A 193 -10.69 6.08 20.13
N TRP A 194 -9.81 6.37 19.16
CA TRP A 194 -8.38 6.15 19.31
C TRP A 194 -7.79 7.02 20.43
N ALA A 195 -8.16 8.30 20.49
CA ALA A 195 -7.74 9.21 21.55
C ALA A 195 -8.19 8.74 22.95
N GLY A 196 -9.45 8.27 23.07
CA GLY A 196 -9.94 7.66 24.31
C GLY A 196 -9.15 6.41 24.70
N GLY A 197 -8.84 5.55 23.73
CA GLY A 197 -7.99 4.38 23.92
C GLY A 197 -6.57 4.76 24.37
N PHE A 198 -5.99 5.82 23.81
CA PHE A 198 -4.66 6.31 24.17
C PHE A 198 -4.59 6.78 25.64
N ILE A 199 -5.60 7.51 26.10
CA ILE A 199 -5.71 7.95 27.51
C ILE A 199 -5.84 6.74 28.44
N ALA A 200 -6.71 5.78 28.09
CA ALA A 200 -6.87 4.54 28.84
C ALA A 200 -5.57 3.72 28.91
N LEU A 201 -4.81 3.68 27.81
CA LEU A 201 -3.50 3.03 27.75
C LEU A 201 -2.49 3.72 28.68
N GLY A 202 -2.46 5.06 28.72
CA GLY A 202 -1.59 5.80 29.65
C GLY A 202 -1.87 5.45 31.11
N ALA A 203 -3.14 5.36 31.50
CA ALA A 203 -3.54 4.93 32.84
C ALA A 203 -3.12 3.47 33.13
N ALA A 204 -3.29 2.57 32.16
CA ALA A 204 -2.90 1.16 32.29
C ALA A 204 -1.37 0.99 32.42
N ILE A 205 -0.58 1.79 31.69
CA ILE A 205 0.89 1.80 31.80
C ILE A 205 1.33 2.31 33.16
N ALA A 206 0.70 3.35 33.69
CA ALA A 206 0.96 3.84 35.05
C ALA A 206 0.67 2.73 36.10
N ALA A 207 -0.43 1.98 35.94
CA ALA A 207 -0.74 0.84 36.80
C ALA A 207 0.31 -0.28 36.70
N CYS A 208 0.77 -0.62 35.49
CA CYS A 208 1.86 -1.58 35.26
C CYS A 208 3.17 -1.14 35.95
N ALA A 209 3.53 0.14 35.86
CA ALA A 209 4.72 0.69 36.52
C ALA A 209 4.64 0.58 38.05
N LEU A 210 3.48 0.89 38.64
CA LEU A 210 3.24 0.74 40.07
C LEU A 210 3.35 -0.74 40.51
N ALA A 211 2.80 -1.67 39.72
CA ALA A 211 2.88 -3.10 39.99
C ALA A 211 4.33 -3.63 39.92
N ALA A 212 5.09 -3.23 38.90
CA ALA A 212 6.51 -3.59 38.77
C ALA A 212 7.37 -2.98 39.90
N GLY A 213 7.05 -1.77 40.34
CA GLY A 213 7.73 -1.12 41.47
C GLY A 213 7.56 -1.89 42.79
N ARG A 214 6.37 -2.42 43.05
CA ARG A 214 6.09 -3.26 44.24
C ARG A 214 6.83 -4.60 44.18
N GLY A 215 6.87 -5.25 43.02
CA GLY A 215 7.60 -6.52 42.82
C GLY A 215 9.12 -6.37 42.95
N THR A 216 9.68 -5.23 42.53
CA THR A 216 11.12 -4.94 42.69
C THR A 216 11.53 -4.85 44.16
N LEU A 217 10.68 -4.26 45.02
CA LEU A 217 10.93 -4.18 46.46
C LEU A 217 10.90 -5.56 47.13
N GLN A 218 9.97 -6.44 46.72
CA GLN A 218 9.87 -7.81 47.22
C GLN A 218 11.04 -8.68 46.76
N ARG A 219 11.50 -8.49 45.52
CA ARG A 219 12.61 -9.25 44.95
C ARG A 219 13.97 -8.82 45.51
N ALA A 220 14.18 -7.51 45.74
CA ALA A 220 15.38 -7.01 46.43
C ALA A 220 15.49 -7.57 47.86
N ALA A 221 14.36 -7.79 48.55
CA ALA A 221 14.34 -8.45 49.86
C ALA A 221 14.63 -9.96 49.78
N ALA A 222 14.34 -10.63 48.65
CA ALA A 222 14.60 -12.05 48.44
C ALA A 222 16.02 -12.33 47.88
N GLU A 223 16.57 -11.48 47.02
CA GLU A 223 17.94 -11.58 46.47
C GLU A 223 19.02 -11.29 47.53
N GLN A 224 18.68 -10.60 48.63
CA GLN A 224 19.55 -10.50 49.81
C GLN A 224 19.68 -11.82 50.58
N ALA A 225 18.81 -12.81 50.32
CA ALA A 225 18.82 -14.11 51.00
C ALA A 225 19.59 -15.21 50.25
N ASP A 226 19.84 -15.08 48.94
CA ASP A 226 20.63 -16.05 48.16
C ASP A 226 21.30 -15.36 46.93
N PRO A 227 22.64 -15.16 46.93
CA PRO A 227 23.34 -14.58 45.80
C PRO A 227 23.57 -15.64 44.70
N VAL A 228 22.72 -15.64 43.69
CA VAL A 228 22.93 -16.46 42.49
C VAL A 228 23.96 -15.77 41.58
N GLU A 229 25.07 -16.46 41.29
CA GLU A 229 26.08 -16.02 40.33
C GLU A 229 25.46 -15.76 38.95
N ALA A 230 25.51 -14.50 38.51
CA ALA A 230 25.14 -14.12 37.16
C ALA A 230 26.20 -14.64 36.18
N GLY A 231 25.87 -15.74 35.50
CA GLY A 231 26.73 -16.30 34.44
C GLY A 231 27.11 -15.27 33.36
N PRO A 232 28.23 -15.49 32.64
CA PRO A 232 28.79 -14.51 31.73
C PRO A 232 27.80 -14.11 30.64
N ARG A 233 27.53 -12.81 30.53
CA ARG A 233 26.67 -12.21 29.50
C ARG A 233 27.38 -12.24 28.15
N THR A 234 27.16 -13.29 27.36
CA THR A 234 27.65 -13.36 25.99
C THR A 234 26.81 -12.45 25.09
N GLN A 235 27.38 -11.31 24.69
CA GLN A 235 26.75 -10.41 23.73
C GLN A 235 26.82 -10.99 22.32
N ALA A 236 25.76 -10.84 21.54
CA ALA A 236 25.75 -11.29 20.15
C ALA A 236 26.81 -10.53 19.33
N GLY A 237 27.65 -11.28 18.60
CA GLY A 237 28.64 -10.72 17.67
C GLY A 237 28.02 -10.07 16.43
N TRP A 238 28.81 -9.28 15.69
CA TRP A 238 28.32 -8.49 14.56
C TRP A 238 27.74 -9.35 13.42
N ARG A 239 28.32 -10.53 13.18
CA ARG A 239 27.81 -11.48 12.17
C ARG A 239 26.38 -11.93 12.48
N THR A 240 26.07 -12.20 13.75
CA THR A 240 24.72 -12.59 14.18
C THR A 240 23.73 -11.45 14.00
N ARG A 241 24.15 -10.21 14.31
CA ARG A 241 23.31 -9.01 14.13
C ARG A 241 22.98 -8.77 12.66
N LEU A 242 23.97 -8.88 11.77
CA LEU A 242 23.75 -8.77 10.32
C LEU A 242 22.82 -9.88 9.79
N GLN A 243 22.90 -11.10 10.35
CA GLN A 243 21.95 -12.16 10.00
C GLN A 243 20.52 -11.82 10.44
N TRP A 244 20.33 -11.24 11.63
CA TRP A 244 19.01 -10.78 12.08
C TRP A 244 18.46 -9.68 11.16
N VAL A 245 19.32 -8.72 10.79
CA VAL A 245 18.96 -7.67 9.83
C VAL A 245 18.53 -8.28 8.50
N TRP A 246 19.30 -9.19 7.92
CA TRP A 246 18.97 -9.82 6.64
C TRP A 246 17.67 -10.62 6.68
N LEU A 247 17.47 -11.43 7.72
CA LEU A 247 16.26 -12.23 7.91
C LEU A 247 15.00 -11.39 8.14
N ALA A 248 15.13 -10.16 8.62
CA ALA A 248 14.01 -9.22 8.76
C ALA A 248 13.85 -8.31 7.52
N PHE A 249 14.94 -7.98 6.83
CA PHE A 249 14.98 -7.14 5.64
C PHE A 249 14.12 -7.71 4.52
N VAL A 250 14.38 -8.96 4.12
CA VAL A 250 13.71 -9.52 2.95
C VAL A 250 12.20 -9.67 3.14
N PRO A 251 11.66 -10.27 4.22
CA PRO A 251 10.21 -10.39 4.35
C PRO A 251 9.52 -9.05 4.57
N SER A 252 10.19 -8.06 5.19
CA SER A 252 9.66 -6.69 5.30
C SER A 252 9.60 -5.98 3.93
N GLY A 253 10.70 -6.04 3.16
CA GLY A 253 10.72 -5.52 1.81
C GLY A 253 9.71 -6.22 0.91
N LEU A 254 9.61 -7.56 0.99
CA LEU A 254 8.69 -8.35 0.19
C LEU A 254 7.22 -8.03 0.51
N MET A 255 6.90 -7.75 1.78
CA MET A 255 5.56 -7.27 2.17
C MET A 255 5.21 -5.96 1.45
N VAL A 256 6.15 -5.03 1.36
CA VAL A 256 5.97 -3.78 0.60
C VAL A 256 5.86 -4.04 -0.89
N ALA A 257 6.80 -4.79 -1.44
CA ALA A 257 6.90 -5.03 -2.88
C ALA A 257 5.73 -5.86 -3.43
N VAL A 258 5.28 -6.90 -2.73
CA VAL A 258 4.11 -7.69 -3.16
C VAL A 258 2.85 -6.84 -3.17
N THR A 259 2.71 -5.93 -2.22
CA THR A 259 1.58 -5.02 -2.15
C THR A 259 1.62 -4.02 -3.30
N ALA A 260 2.79 -3.44 -3.59
CA ALA A 260 2.96 -2.52 -4.72
C ALA A 260 2.69 -3.22 -6.06
N HIS A 261 3.27 -4.41 -6.27
CA HIS A 261 3.04 -5.21 -7.46
C HIS A 261 1.56 -5.54 -7.63
N ILE A 262 0.89 -6.03 -6.59
CA ILE A 262 -0.55 -6.32 -6.69
C ILE A 262 -1.33 -5.03 -6.92
N SER A 263 -1.03 -3.93 -6.23
CA SER A 263 -1.84 -2.70 -6.28
C SER A 263 -1.66 -1.89 -7.58
N VAL A 264 -0.53 -2.01 -8.27
CA VAL A 264 -0.22 -1.24 -9.49
C VAL A 264 -0.32 -2.11 -10.74
N ASP A 265 0.23 -3.32 -10.70
CA ASP A 265 0.33 -4.18 -11.90
C ASP A 265 -0.80 -5.21 -12.00
N VAL A 266 -1.54 -5.52 -10.91
CA VAL A 266 -2.53 -6.61 -10.91
C VAL A 266 -3.96 -6.08 -10.69
N ALA A 267 -4.24 -5.46 -9.55
CA ALA A 267 -5.50 -4.77 -9.26
C ALA A 267 -5.32 -3.64 -8.24
N ALA A 268 -5.77 -2.45 -8.61
CA ALA A 268 -5.72 -1.28 -7.75
C ALA A 268 -6.95 -1.23 -6.82
N ILE A 269 -6.84 -1.85 -5.64
CA ILE A 269 -7.90 -1.89 -4.62
C ILE A 269 -7.43 -1.14 -3.36
N PRO A 270 -8.18 -0.10 -2.90
CA PRO A 270 -7.87 0.58 -1.65
C PRO A 270 -7.77 -0.40 -0.47
N LEU A 271 -6.78 -0.17 0.41
CA LEU A 271 -6.54 -0.97 1.62
C LEU A 271 -6.20 -2.46 1.41
N LEU A 272 -5.93 -2.88 0.18
CA LEU A 272 -5.46 -4.25 -0.11
C LEU A 272 -4.19 -4.62 0.67
N TRP A 273 -3.39 -3.62 1.00
CA TRP A 273 -2.17 -3.73 1.82
C TRP A 273 -2.40 -4.29 3.23
N ILE A 274 -3.62 -4.21 3.76
CA ILE A 274 -3.95 -4.77 5.07
C ILE A 274 -3.77 -6.29 5.06
N VAL A 275 -4.00 -6.96 3.92
CA VAL A 275 -3.84 -8.41 3.80
C VAL A 275 -2.38 -8.84 3.94
N PRO A 276 -1.42 -8.33 3.14
CA PRO A 276 0.01 -8.64 3.33
C PRO A 276 0.54 -8.28 4.72
N LEU A 277 0.16 -7.12 5.29
CA LEU A 277 0.61 -6.74 6.62
C LEU A 277 0.03 -7.67 7.72
N SER A 278 -1.24 -8.04 7.62
CA SER A 278 -1.86 -8.97 8.57
C SER A 278 -1.19 -10.35 8.53
N LEU A 279 -0.92 -10.85 7.33
CA LEU A 279 -0.19 -12.09 7.12
C LEU A 279 1.25 -12.01 7.63
N TYR A 280 1.95 -10.91 7.38
CA TYR A 280 3.27 -10.63 7.93
C TYR A 280 3.27 -10.76 9.45
N LEU A 281 2.33 -10.13 10.14
CA LEU A 281 2.23 -10.23 11.61
C LEU A 281 1.86 -11.63 12.09
N MET A 282 0.98 -12.32 11.35
CA MET A 282 0.62 -13.70 11.65
C MET A 282 1.83 -14.65 11.59
N THR A 283 2.79 -14.39 10.69
CA THR A 283 4.01 -15.21 10.65
C THR A 283 4.84 -15.08 11.93
N PHE A 284 4.85 -13.93 12.61
CA PHE A 284 5.48 -13.80 13.93
C PHE A 284 4.74 -14.61 14.99
N VAL A 285 3.40 -14.66 14.95
CA VAL A 285 2.60 -15.51 15.86
C VAL A 285 3.00 -16.98 15.70
N PHE A 286 3.10 -17.46 14.47
CA PHE A 286 3.45 -18.86 14.18
C PHE A 286 4.93 -19.18 14.43
N ALA A 287 5.84 -18.27 14.09
CA ALA A 287 7.28 -18.47 14.28
C ALA A 287 7.69 -18.48 15.75
N PHE A 288 7.02 -17.68 16.60
CA PHE A 288 7.30 -17.60 18.03
C PHE A 288 6.40 -18.50 18.90
N ALA A 289 5.54 -19.31 18.27
CA ALA A 289 4.77 -20.33 18.99
C ALA A 289 5.69 -21.37 19.65
N ARG A 290 5.27 -21.94 20.79
CA ARG A 290 6.05 -22.96 21.53
C ARG A 290 6.39 -24.20 20.68
N ARG A 291 5.52 -24.52 19.71
CA ARG A 291 5.74 -25.57 18.71
C ARG A 291 5.60 -24.96 17.32
N PRO A 292 6.54 -25.22 16.39
CA PRO A 292 6.43 -24.71 15.03
C PRO A 292 5.18 -25.32 14.37
N VAL A 293 4.28 -24.46 13.92
CA VAL A 293 3.04 -24.87 13.23
C VAL A 293 3.37 -25.54 11.90
N VAL A 294 4.36 -25.00 11.17
CA VAL A 294 4.86 -25.54 9.91
C VAL A 294 6.35 -25.86 10.07
N PRO A 295 6.80 -27.08 9.75
CA PRO A 295 8.22 -27.43 9.82
C PRO A 295 9.06 -26.59 8.84
N VAL A 296 10.17 -26.03 9.33
CA VAL A 296 11.13 -25.26 8.52
C VAL A 296 11.59 -26.04 7.29
N ARG A 297 11.83 -27.35 7.42
CA ARG A 297 12.23 -28.22 6.30
C ARG A 297 11.20 -28.32 5.18
N PHE A 298 9.91 -28.21 5.51
CA PHE A 298 8.85 -28.23 4.50
C PHE A 298 8.83 -26.91 3.73
N LEU A 299 8.85 -25.78 4.46
CA LEU A 299 8.91 -24.44 3.85
C LEU A 299 10.15 -24.30 2.98
N ASP A 300 11.30 -24.74 3.47
CA ASP A 300 12.57 -24.71 2.75
C ASP A 300 12.49 -25.44 1.39
N ARG A 301 11.82 -26.59 1.32
CA ARG A 301 11.64 -27.35 0.06
C ARG A 301 10.56 -26.78 -0.87
N ALA A 302 9.49 -26.24 -0.30
CA ALA A 302 8.36 -25.71 -1.08
C ALA A 302 8.68 -24.33 -1.69
N LEU A 303 9.53 -23.54 -1.03
CA LEU A 303 9.75 -22.14 -1.39
C LEU A 303 10.27 -21.92 -2.83
N PRO A 304 11.20 -22.71 -3.38
CA PRO A 304 11.61 -22.59 -4.78
C PRO A 304 10.44 -22.68 -5.76
N ALA A 305 9.61 -23.72 -5.65
CA ALA A 305 8.46 -23.91 -6.53
C ALA A 305 7.45 -22.75 -6.41
N LEU A 306 7.19 -22.30 -5.18
CA LEU A 306 6.31 -21.15 -4.93
C LEU A 306 6.90 -19.84 -5.50
N GLY A 307 8.21 -19.62 -5.36
CA GLY A 307 8.88 -18.40 -5.83
C GLY A 307 8.95 -18.32 -7.35
N PHE A 308 9.29 -19.43 -8.02
CA PHE A 308 9.22 -19.50 -9.48
C PHE A 308 7.78 -19.37 -9.98
N GLY A 309 6.80 -19.97 -9.28
CA GLY A 309 5.37 -19.80 -9.58
C GLY A 309 4.90 -18.35 -9.45
N ALA A 310 5.28 -17.67 -8.36
CA ALA A 310 5.01 -16.26 -8.12
C ALA A 310 5.57 -15.37 -9.24
N LEU A 311 6.82 -15.59 -9.64
CA LEU A 311 7.41 -14.86 -10.76
C LEU A 311 6.74 -15.18 -12.09
N ALA A 312 6.44 -16.46 -12.37
CA ALA A 312 5.75 -16.84 -13.60
C ALA A 312 4.40 -16.14 -13.74
N VAL A 313 3.57 -16.10 -12.69
CA VAL A 313 2.27 -15.40 -12.76
C VAL A 313 2.40 -13.87 -12.80
N SER A 314 3.58 -13.32 -12.51
CA SER A 314 3.83 -11.86 -12.62
C SER A 314 4.01 -11.42 -14.08
N TYR A 315 4.55 -12.31 -14.92
CA TYR A 315 4.85 -12.02 -16.33
C TYR A 315 3.87 -12.69 -17.29
N PHE A 316 3.19 -13.76 -16.86
CA PHE A 316 2.31 -14.56 -17.69
C PHE A 316 0.91 -14.65 -17.10
N ASN A 317 -0.09 -14.40 -17.95
CA ASN A 317 -1.50 -14.53 -17.60
C ASN A 317 -1.96 -16.00 -17.60
N LEU A 318 -1.38 -16.82 -16.72
CA LEU A 318 -1.58 -18.27 -16.68
C LEU A 318 -2.87 -18.71 -15.97
N PHE A 319 -3.39 -17.86 -15.08
CA PHE A 319 -4.53 -18.17 -14.23
C PHE A 319 -5.49 -16.98 -14.15
N PRO A 320 -6.73 -17.16 -13.69
CA PRO A 320 -7.60 -16.04 -13.36
C PRO A 320 -6.95 -15.11 -12.32
N LEU A 321 -7.28 -13.82 -12.39
CA LEU A 321 -6.69 -12.75 -11.56
C LEU A 321 -6.59 -13.11 -10.06
N VAL A 322 -7.69 -13.60 -9.47
CA VAL A 322 -7.74 -13.99 -8.05
C VAL A 322 -6.74 -15.10 -7.73
N ALA A 323 -6.59 -16.07 -8.62
CA ALA A 323 -5.62 -17.15 -8.42
C ALA A 323 -4.17 -16.64 -8.52
N GLN A 324 -3.89 -15.70 -9.44
CA GLN A 324 -2.57 -15.06 -9.50
C GLN A 324 -2.25 -14.34 -8.19
N MET A 325 -3.16 -13.49 -7.69
CA MET A 325 -2.99 -12.80 -6.41
C MET A 325 -2.75 -13.78 -5.25
N LEU A 326 -3.53 -14.87 -5.19
CA LEU A 326 -3.37 -15.89 -4.16
C LEU A 326 -2.00 -16.56 -4.23
N ILE A 327 -1.47 -16.86 -5.42
CA ILE A 327 -0.12 -17.42 -5.58
C ILE A 327 0.94 -16.45 -5.02
N GLN A 328 0.85 -15.16 -5.36
CA GLN A 328 1.77 -14.14 -4.84
C GLN A 328 1.72 -14.04 -3.32
N VAL A 329 0.51 -14.01 -2.75
CA VAL A 329 0.28 -13.90 -1.30
C VAL A 329 0.74 -15.17 -0.56
N VAL A 330 0.50 -16.35 -1.12
CA VAL A 330 0.96 -17.64 -0.55
C VAL A 330 2.48 -17.73 -0.57
N PHE A 331 3.13 -17.34 -1.67
CA PHE A 331 4.59 -17.28 -1.74
C PHE A 331 5.14 -16.32 -0.69
N PHE A 332 4.63 -15.09 -0.63
CA PHE A 332 5.03 -14.09 0.35
C PHE A 332 4.91 -14.61 1.78
N PHE A 333 3.76 -15.20 2.12
CA PHE A 333 3.52 -15.74 3.46
C PHE A 333 4.50 -16.88 3.80
N ALA A 334 4.77 -17.79 2.86
CA ALA A 334 5.72 -18.88 3.04
C ALA A 334 7.16 -18.36 3.22
N ALA A 335 7.58 -17.37 2.41
CA ALA A 335 8.88 -16.71 2.52
C ALA A 335 9.04 -16.03 3.88
N ALA A 336 8.05 -15.25 4.30
CA ALA A 336 8.06 -14.55 5.59
C ALA A 336 8.04 -15.53 6.77
N LEU A 337 7.22 -16.58 6.71
CA LEU A 337 7.16 -17.60 7.75
C LEU A 337 8.48 -18.36 7.88
N LEU A 338 9.14 -18.69 6.76
CA LEU A 338 10.46 -19.32 6.78
C LEU A 338 11.48 -18.40 7.44
N ALA A 339 11.59 -17.15 6.98
CA ALA A 339 12.55 -16.18 7.49
C ALA A 339 12.34 -15.91 8.99
N HIS A 340 11.11 -15.69 9.44
CA HIS A 340 10.79 -15.47 10.84
C HIS A 340 10.98 -16.72 11.71
N SER A 341 10.72 -17.92 11.19
CA SER A 341 10.98 -19.17 11.93
C SER A 341 12.48 -19.40 12.15
N VAL A 342 13.29 -19.08 11.15
CA VAL A 342 14.77 -19.12 11.26
C VAL A 342 15.27 -18.01 12.20
N LEU A 343 14.65 -16.84 12.17
CA LEU A 343 14.97 -15.75 13.08
C LEU A 343 14.62 -16.11 14.53
N ALA A 344 13.45 -16.70 14.77
CA ALA A 344 12.97 -17.11 16.09
C ALA A 344 13.81 -18.23 16.70
N SER A 345 14.39 -19.13 15.89
CA SER A 345 15.30 -20.17 16.38
C SER A 345 16.67 -19.63 16.78
N LYS A 346 17.05 -18.45 16.27
CA LYS A 346 18.29 -17.72 16.56
C LYS A 346 18.14 -16.64 17.63
N ARG A 347 17.03 -16.60 18.37
CA ARG A 347 16.78 -15.60 19.42
C ARG A 347 17.77 -15.75 20.59
N PRO A 348 18.30 -14.66 21.15
CA PRO A 348 19.20 -14.73 22.30
C PRO A 348 18.45 -14.96 23.62
N ALA A 349 19.21 -15.11 24.71
CA ALA A 349 18.64 -15.13 26.06
C ALA A 349 17.88 -13.83 26.39
N ALA A 350 16.94 -13.88 27.34
CA ALA A 350 16.08 -12.75 27.72
C ALA A 350 16.86 -11.47 28.13
N SER A 351 18.12 -11.62 28.55
CA SER A 351 19.01 -10.51 28.91
C SER A 351 19.45 -9.63 27.73
N ASP A 352 19.39 -10.13 26.47
CA ASP A 352 19.74 -9.38 25.25
C ASP A 352 18.52 -9.15 24.32
N LEU A 353 17.31 -9.34 24.87
CA LEU A 353 16.04 -9.28 24.12
C LEU A 353 15.83 -7.95 23.38
N THR A 354 16.14 -6.83 24.04
CA THR A 354 15.93 -5.49 23.47
C THR A 354 16.92 -5.19 22.34
N ASN A 355 18.14 -5.73 22.39
CA ASN A 355 19.12 -5.63 21.30
C ASN A 355 18.68 -6.46 20.09
N PHE A 356 18.15 -7.67 20.33
CA PHE A 356 17.56 -8.49 19.27
C PHE A 356 16.43 -7.78 18.54
N TYR A 357 15.46 -7.22 19.28
CA TYR A 357 14.36 -6.48 18.68
C TYR A 357 14.83 -5.22 17.93
N PHE A 358 15.85 -4.52 18.43
CA PHE A 358 16.42 -3.38 17.73
C PHE A 358 16.96 -3.76 16.34
N TRP A 359 17.84 -4.78 16.26
CA TRP A 359 18.42 -5.19 14.97
C TRP A 359 17.41 -5.83 14.01
N MET A 360 16.44 -6.57 14.55
CA MET A 360 15.30 -7.07 13.78
C MET A 360 14.50 -5.91 13.16
N SER A 361 14.14 -4.91 13.96
CA SER A 361 13.43 -3.71 13.48
C SER A 361 14.28 -2.90 12.49
N THR A 362 15.60 -2.84 12.66
CA THR A 362 16.52 -2.22 11.69
C THR A 362 16.43 -2.91 10.33
N GLY A 363 16.46 -4.24 10.30
CA GLY A 363 16.22 -5.00 9.07
C GLY A 363 14.86 -4.69 8.46
N GLY A 364 13.81 -4.67 9.28
CA GLY A 364 12.46 -4.29 8.85
C GLY A 364 12.41 -2.93 8.15
N VAL A 365 12.97 -1.88 8.77
CA VAL A 365 13.03 -0.52 8.21
C VAL A 365 13.82 -0.50 6.90
N LEU A 366 14.99 -1.13 6.86
CA LEU A 366 15.82 -1.15 5.65
C LEU A 366 15.11 -1.83 4.48
N GLY A 367 14.35 -2.90 4.74
CA GLY A 367 13.52 -3.58 3.74
C GLY A 367 12.43 -2.65 3.19
N GLY A 368 11.74 -1.93 4.07
CA GLY A 368 10.74 -0.95 3.69
C GLY A 368 11.32 0.24 2.91
N VAL A 369 12.47 0.77 3.33
CA VAL A 369 13.19 1.86 2.66
C VAL A 369 13.63 1.42 1.26
N PHE A 370 14.18 0.21 1.13
CA PHE A 370 14.54 -0.35 -0.17
C PHE A 370 13.35 -0.36 -1.12
N ALA A 371 12.23 -0.96 -0.71
CA ALA A 371 11.07 -1.13 -1.58
C ALA A 371 10.29 0.17 -1.83
N SER A 372 10.24 1.11 -0.87
CA SER A 372 9.35 2.28 -0.95
C SER A 372 10.03 3.58 -1.39
N LEU A 373 11.35 3.71 -1.16
CA LEU A 373 12.08 4.97 -1.39
C LEU A 373 13.23 4.78 -2.37
N LEU A 374 14.00 3.70 -2.23
CA LEU A 374 15.17 3.49 -3.09
C LEU A 374 14.77 2.90 -4.44
N ALA A 375 14.00 1.83 -4.47
CA ALA A 375 13.61 1.16 -5.71
C ALA A 375 12.85 2.06 -6.70
N PRO A 376 11.89 2.90 -6.28
CA PRO A 376 11.19 3.80 -7.21
C PRO A 376 12.10 4.86 -7.87
N VAL A 377 13.24 5.18 -7.26
CA VAL A 377 14.23 6.12 -7.82
C VAL A 377 15.28 5.40 -8.67
N LEU A 378 15.53 4.12 -8.39
CA LEU A 378 16.51 3.31 -9.11
C LEU A 378 15.93 2.63 -10.36
N PHE A 379 14.62 2.39 -10.41
CA PHE A 379 13.98 1.60 -11.45
C PHE A 379 12.68 2.23 -11.94
N ASP A 380 12.50 2.29 -13.25
CA ASP A 380 11.29 2.80 -13.92
C ASP A 380 10.10 1.81 -13.89
N TRP A 381 10.24 0.69 -13.17
CA TRP A 381 9.22 -0.32 -12.95
C TRP A 381 9.35 -0.94 -11.57
N ILE A 382 8.44 -1.85 -11.20
CA ILE A 382 8.38 -2.49 -9.87
C ILE A 382 9.41 -3.62 -9.76
N ALA A 383 10.69 -3.29 -9.96
CA ALA A 383 11.81 -4.23 -9.93
C ALA A 383 12.08 -4.81 -8.53
N GLU A 384 11.69 -4.08 -7.47
CA GLU A 384 11.86 -4.55 -6.10
C GLU A 384 11.14 -5.87 -5.84
N TYR A 385 10.00 -6.14 -6.50
CA TYR A 385 9.26 -7.37 -6.29
C TYR A 385 10.04 -8.60 -6.74
N PRO A 386 10.45 -8.73 -8.02
CA PRO A 386 11.24 -9.88 -8.44
C PRO A 386 12.58 -9.97 -7.72
N LEU A 387 13.25 -8.84 -7.44
CA LEU A 387 14.49 -8.85 -6.66
C LEU A 387 14.31 -9.44 -5.25
N LEU A 388 13.21 -9.10 -4.57
CA LEU A 388 12.91 -9.62 -3.24
C LEU A 388 12.40 -11.07 -3.26
N VAL A 389 11.73 -11.51 -4.32
CA VAL A 389 11.41 -12.94 -4.53
C VAL A 389 12.71 -13.73 -4.62
N LEU A 390 13.67 -13.29 -5.45
CA LEU A 390 14.98 -13.94 -5.58
C LEU A 390 15.74 -13.90 -4.26
N ALA A 391 15.74 -12.77 -3.54
CA ALA A 391 16.35 -12.67 -2.22
C ALA A 391 15.72 -13.64 -1.20
N ALA A 392 14.41 -13.85 -1.25
CA ALA A 392 13.71 -14.81 -0.39
C ALA A 392 14.11 -16.26 -0.70
N LEU A 393 14.31 -16.60 -1.98
CA LEU A 393 14.86 -17.90 -2.38
C LEU A 393 16.27 -18.12 -1.83
N LEU A 394 17.05 -17.04 -1.63
CA LEU A 394 18.41 -17.11 -1.07
C LEU A 394 18.46 -17.14 0.46
N ILE A 395 17.36 -16.89 1.20
CA ILE A 395 17.34 -16.98 2.68
C ILE A 395 17.37 -18.42 3.21
N ARG A 396 17.03 -19.37 2.36
CA ARG A 396 16.85 -20.78 2.69
C ARG A 396 18.04 -21.36 3.46
N PRO A 397 17.84 -21.93 4.67
CA PRO A 397 18.94 -22.45 5.49
C PRO A 397 19.85 -23.45 4.78
N SER A 398 19.32 -24.21 3.82
CA SER A 398 20.09 -25.22 3.07
C SER A 398 21.24 -24.61 2.25
N ILE A 399 21.08 -23.37 1.78
CA ILE A 399 22.08 -22.63 0.99
C ILE A 399 23.26 -22.16 1.86
N TRP A 400 23.05 -22.01 3.16
CA TRP A 400 24.02 -21.42 4.09
C TRP A 400 24.70 -22.45 4.99
N ALA A 401 24.58 -23.74 4.67
CA ALA A 401 25.33 -24.81 5.33
C ALA A 401 26.85 -24.69 5.04
N GLU A 402 27.69 -25.21 5.95
CA GLU A 402 29.14 -24.95 5.95
C GLU A 402 29.88 -25.38 4.66
N ASP A 403 29.29 -26.28 3.87
CA ASP A 403 29.86 -26.81 2.61
C ASP A 403 29.51 -25.99 1.33
N ALA A 404 28.86 -24.83 1.47
CA ALA A 404 28.26 -24.10 0.33
C ALA A 404 29.14 -23.02 -0.34
N ARG A 405 30.47 -23.03 -0.19
CA ARG A 405 31.37 -22.00 -0.77
C ARG A 405 31.18 -21.70 -2.28
N PRO A 406 30.91 -22.68 -3.16
CA PRO A 406 30.67 -22.41 -4.58
C PRO A 406 29.39 -21.60 -4.84
N ALA A 407 28.36 -21.75 -4.00
CA ALA A 407 27.09 -21.04 -4.15
C ALA A 407 27.27 -19.51 -4.00
N TRP A 408 28.17 -19.08 -3.12
CA TRP A 408 28.49 -17.67 -2.89
C TRP A 408 29.11 -16.98 -4.11
N ILE A 409 30.05 -17.65 -4.79
CA ILE A 409 30.70 -17.11 -5.99
C ILE A 409 29.65 -16.91 -7.10
N VAL A 410 28.76 -17.88 -7.26
CA VAL A 410 27.66 -17.82 -8.22
C VAL A 410 26.66 -16.72 -7.86
N SER A 411 26.35 -16.51 -6.58
CA SER A 411 25.50 -15.39 -6.14
C SER A 411 26.10 -14.03 -6.51
N ILE A 412 27.40 -13.83 -6.27
CA ILE A 412 28.08 -12.56 -6.61
C ILE A 412 28.08 -12.34 -8.12
N ALA A 413 28.46 -13.35 -8.90
CA ALA A 413 28.46 -13.27 -10.37
C ALA A 413 27.06 -12.99 -10.92
N GLY A 414 26.05 -13.65 -10.38
CA GLY A 414 24.67 -13.41 -10.75
C GLY A 414 24.18 -12.01 -10.38
N LEU A 415 24.60 -11.44 -9.24
CA LEU A 415 24.19 -10.10 -8.82
C LEU A 415 24.77 -9.04 -9.77
N ILE A 416 26.00 -9.26 -10.25
CA ILE A 416 26.61 -8.42 -11.29
C ILE A 416 25.80 -8.52 -12.59
N LEU A 417 25.41 -9.73 -13.01
CA LEU A 417 24.60 -9.91 -14.21
C LEU A 417 23.21 -9.28 -14.08
N LEU A 418 22.54 -9.41 -12.93
CA LEU A 418 21.28 -8.73 -12.64
C LEU A 418 21.42 -7.21 -12.71
N PHE A 419 22.50 -6.68 -12.12
CA PHE A 419 22.80 -5.25 -12.16
C PHE A 419 23.03 -4.77 -13.60
N LEU A 420 23.80 -5.50 -14.40
CA LEU A 420 24.02 -5.19 -15.81
C LEU A 420 22.71 -5.27 -16.62
N ALA A 421 21.89 -6.29 -16.39
CA ALA A 421 20.60 -6.48 -17.05
C ALA A 421 19.59 -5.37 -16.70
N GLY A 422 19.63 -4.85 -15.47
CA GLY A 422 18.79 -3.74 -15.02
C GLY A 422 19.34 -2.34 -15.27
N SER A 423 20.57 -2.23 -15.79
CA SER A 423 21.18 -0.95 -16.14
C SER A 423 20.69 -0.42 -17.49
N PRO A 424 21.01 0.83 -17.88
CA PRO A 424 20.72 1.34 -19.23
C PRO A 424 21.34 0.52 -20.37
N PHE A 425 22.28 -0.39 -20.08
CA PHE A 425 22.84 -1.34 -21.05
C PHE A 425 21.98 -2.60 -21.25
N GLY A 426 20.99 -2.84 -20.39
CA GLY A 426 20.09 -3.98 -20.43
C GLY A 426 19.37 -4.16 -21.77
N PRO A 427 18.74 -3.12 -22.35
CA PRO A 427 18.08 -3.24 -23.65
C PRO A 427 19.00 -3.75 -24.76
N ALA A 428 20.27 -3.34 -24.78
CA ALA A 428 21.24 -3.84 -25.75
C ALA A 428 21.57 -5.34 -25.56
N LEU A 429 21.42 -5.87 -24.35
CA LEU A 429 21.66 -7.28 -24.03
C LEU A 429 20.51 -8.18 -24.54
N PHE A 430 19.28 -7.69 -24.55
CA PHE A 430 18.08 -8.50 -24.84
C PHE A 430 17.38 -8.19 -26.16
N SER A 431 17.66 -7.05 -26.80
CA SER A 431 17.03 -6.64 -28.06
C SER A 431 17.32 -7.58 -29.22
N ALA A 432 18.46 -8.30 -29.18
CA ALA A 432 18.85 -9.27 -30.19
C ALA A 432 18.26 -10.68 -29.95
N VAL A 433 17.60 -10.93 -28.82
CA VAL A 433 17.09 -12.25 -28.45
C VAL A 433 15.58 -12.31 -28.70
N PRO A 434 15.07 -13.28 -29.50
CA PRO A 434 13.63 -13.43 -29.69
C PRO A 434 12.88 -13.66 -28.37
N THR A 435 11.74 -13.01 -28.20
CA THR A 435 10.91 -13.13 -26.97
C THR A 435 10.55 -14.58 -26.65
N ASP A 436 10.22 -15.39 -27.66
CA ASP A 436 9.92 -16.81 -27.47
C ASP A 436 11.11 -17.61 -26.92
N LEU A 437 12.33 -17.24 -27.31
CA LEU A 437 13.54 -17.87 -26.79
C LEU A 437 13.81 -17.46 -25.34
N THR A 438 13.63 -16.18 -25.02
CA THR A 438 13.69 -15.68 -23.63
C THR A 438 12.66 -16.40 -22.76
N LEU A 439 11.45 -16.61 -23.29
CA LEU A 439 10.35 -17.32 -22.63
C LEU A 439 10.67 -18.80 -22.40
N MET A 440 11.17 -19.50 -23.42
CA MET A 440 11.58 -20.91 -23.29
C MET A 440 12.71 -21.05 -22.25
N ALA A 441 13.69 -20.15 -22.27
CA ALA A 441 14.75 -20.11 -21.26
C ALA A 441 14.19 -19.86 -19.85
N PHE A 442 13.25 -18.91 -19.71
CA PHE A 442 12.60 -18.59 -18.43
C PHE A 442 11.96 -19.84 -17.80
N ILE A 443 11.15 -20.56 -18.57
CA ILE A 443 10.48 -21.78 -18.11
C ILE A 443 11.51 -22.89 -17.79
N ALA A 444 12.53 -23.07 -18.64
CA ALA A 444 13.57 -24.07 -18.45
C ALA A 444 14.37 -23.83 -17.16
N PHE A 445 14.77 -22.60 -16.87
CA PHE A 445 15.52 -22.27 -15.66
C PHE A 445 14.64 -22.34 -14.40
N ALA A 446 13.35 -22.00 -14.47
CA ALA A 446 12.41 -22.22 -13.36
C ALA A 446 12.27 -23.71 -13.02
N ALA A 447 12.08 -24.57 -14.03
CA ALA A 447 11.96 -26.01 -13.85
C ALA A 447 13.28 -26.62 -13.35
N ALA A 448 14.41 -26.26 -13.97
CA ALA A 448 15.73 -26.73 -13.57
C ALA A 448 16.06 -26.28 -12.15
N GLY A 449 15.82 -25.01 -11.79
CA GLY A 449 16.04 -24.50 -10.42
C GLY A 449 15.22 -25.25 -9.37
N SER A 450 13.92 -25.48 -9.65
CA SER A 450 13.03 -26.21 -8.74
C SER A 450 13.49 -27.66 -8.49
N ILE A 451 14.01 -28.33 -9.52
CA ILE A 451 14.48 -29.73 -9.44
C ILE A 451 15.89 -29.82 -8.82
N VAL A 452 16.80 -28.95 -9.26
CA VAL A 452 18.23 -29.00 -8.90
C VAL A 452 18.47 -28.60 -7.45
N HIS A 453 17.61 -27.78 -6.85
CA HIS A 453 17.69 -27.51 -5.41
C HIS A 453 17.73 -28.79 -4.56
N LEU A 454 17.00 -29.84 -4.95
CA LEU A 454 16.99 -31.11 -4.22
C LEU A 454 18.32 -31.87 -4.28
N ARG A 455 19.27 -31.45 -5.12
CA ARG A 455 20.49 -32.20 -5.45
C ARG A 455 21.78 -31.39 -5.37
N ALA A 456 21.77 -30.08 -5.67
CA ALA A 456 22.97 -29.24 -5.71
C ALA A 456 22.65 -27.74 -5.49
N GLU A 457 23.01 -27.21 -4.31
CA GLU A 457 22.75 -25.80 -3.95
C GLU A 457 23.45 -24.76 -4.85
N PRO A 458 24.70 -24.93 -5.31
CA PRO A 458 25.32 -23.95 -6.21
C PRO A 458 24.63 -23.84 -7.57
N ALA A 459 24.15 -24.96 -8.10
CA ALA A 459 23.42 -24.99 -9.36
C ALA A 459 21.99 -24.44 -9.22
N PHE A 460 21.36 -24.61 -8.04
CA PHE A 460 20.14 -23.88 -7.71
C PHE A 460 20.35 -22.37 -7.73
N VAL A 461 21.38 -21.87 -7.04
CA VAL A 461 21.72 -20.44 -7.04
C VAL A 461 21.96 -19.95 -8.47
N ALA A 462 22.70 -20.70 -9.30
CA ALA A 462 22.89 -20.36 -10.71
C ALA A 462 21.57 -20.20 -11.46
N SER A 463 20.63 -21.14 -11.29
CA SER A 463 19.30 -21.08 -11.90
C SER A 463 18.50 -19.89 -11.40
N VAL A 464 18.53 -19.59 -10.10
CA VAL A 464 17.84 -18.40 -9.52
C VAL A 464 18.39 -17.11 -10.13
N MET A 465 19.71 -16.99 -10.27
CA MET A 465 20.32 -15.79 -10.85
C MET A 465 20.03 -15.66 -12.35
N ALA A 466 20.16 -16.75 -13.12
CA ALA A 466 19.81 -16.79 -14.53
C ALA A 466 18.33 -16.42 -14.74
N PHE A 467 17.44 -16.94 -13.90
CA PHE A 467 16.03 -16.65 -13.93
C PHE A 467 15.72 -15.17 -13.65
N GLY A 468 16.42 -14.57 -12.68
CA GLY A 468 16.29 -13.13 -12.44
C GLY A 468 16.76 -12.29 -13.63
N VAL A 469 17.87 -12.66 -14.28
CA VAL A 469 18.34 -11.98 -15.51
C VAL A 469 17.29 -12.06 -16.61
N LEU A 470 16.60 -13.20 -16.74
CA LEU A 470 15.50 -13.37 -17.69
C LEU A 470 14.26 -12.55 -17.32
N CYS A 471 13.95 -12.35 -16.04
CA CYS A 471 12.88 -11.44 -15.61
C CYS A 471 13.15 -10.01 -16.08
N PHE A 472 14.38 -9.52 -15.91
CA PHE A 472 14.80 -8.22 -16.44
C PHE A 472 14.73 -8.18 -17.97
N GLY A 473 15.19 -9.24 -18.64
CA GLY A 473 15.11 -9.36 -20.08
C GLY A 473 13.68 -9.24 -20.60
N LEU A 474 12.74 -10.00 -20.03
CA LEU A 474 11.32 -9.93 -20.39
C LEU A 474 10.72 -8.55 -20.15
N GLN A 475 11.10 -7.88 -19.06
CA GLN A 475 10.62 -6.52 -18.78
C GLN A 475 11.12 -5.50 -19.82
N MET A 476 12.37 -5.66 -20.27
CA MET A 476 13.01 -4.78 -21.25
C MET A 476 12.67 -5.15 -22.70
N GLN A 477 11.98 -6.27 -22.92
CA GLN A 477 11.55 -6.72 -24.25
C GLN A 477 10.17 -6.14 -24.63
N GLY A 478 10.00 -5.84 -25.91
CA GLY A 478 8.75 -5.34 -26.51
C GLY A 478 8.92 -3.96 -27.14
N ASN A 479 7.89 -3.50 -27.87
CA ASN A 479 7.84 -2.16 -28.47
C ASN A 479 7.53 -1.07 -27.43
N GLN A 480 8.15 -1.17 -26.26
CA GLN A 480 8.08 -0.13 -25.23
C GLN A 480 9.00 1.00 -25.66
N LEU A 481 8.42 2.14 -26.01
CA LEU A 481 9.17 3.31 -26.48
C LEU A 481 9.43 4.29 -25.32
N PHE A 482 8.65 4.17 -24.25
CA PHE A 482 8.76 4.99 -23.05
C PHE A 482 8.27 4.21 -21.82
N MET A 483 9.02 4.29 -20.72
CA MET A 483 8.60 3.81 -19.41
C MET A 483 9.18 4.74 -18.35
N GLU A 484 8.32 5.21 -17.45
CA GLU A 484 8.70 6.06 -16.34
C GLU A 484 7.89 5.72 -15.10
N ARG A 485 8.51 5.86 -13.91
CA ARG A 485 7.87 5.61 -12.63
C ARG A 485 7.77 6.89 -11.82
N SER A 486 6.57 7.44 -11.75
CA SER A 486 6.24 8.60 -10.92
C SER A 486 5.81 8.16 -9.51
N PHE A 487 5.51 9.13 -8.64
CA PHE A 487 4.90 8.84 -7.34
C PHE A 487 3.49 8.25 -7.46
N PHE A 488 2.79 8.52 -8.57
CA PHE A 488 1.39 8.11 -8.77
C PHE A 488 1.27 6.74 -9.45
N GLY A 489 2.30 6.30 -10.17
CA GLY A 489 2.46 4.92 -10.63
C GLY A 489 3.43 4.78 -11.80
N VAL A 490 3.31 3.69 -12.55
CA VAL A 490 4.17 3.40 -13.71
C VAL A 490 3.45 3.78 -14.99
N LEU A 491 4.04 4.72 -15.72
CA LEU A 491 3.60 5.24 -17.00
C LEU A 491 4.34 4.51 -18.12
N LYS A 492 3.60 4.01 -19.13
CA LYS A 492 4.18 3.31 -20.28
C LYS A 492 3.57 3.83 -21.57
N ALA A 493 4.41 4.09 -22.58
CA ALA A 493 3.99 4.24 -23.97
C ALA A 493 4.55 3.08 -24.80
N ARG A 494 3.66 2.38 -25.50
CA ARG A 494 4.02 1.20 -26.30
C ARG A 494 3.21 1.11 -27.58
N LEU A 495 3.83 0.58 -28.63
CA LEU A 495 3.09 0.15 -29.81
C LEU A 495 2.26 -1.09 -29.49
N SER A 496 1.08 -1.21 -30.10
CA SER A 496 0.33 -2.46 -30.17
C SER A 496 1.13 -3.55 -30.90
N GLU A 497 0.73 -4.82 -30.75
CA GLU A 497 1.44 -5.96 -31.35
C GLU A 497 1.49 -5.90 -32.88
N ASP A 498 0.43 -5.36 -33.50
CA ASP A 498 0.32 -5.10 -34.94
C ASP A 498 1.02 -3.80 -35.38
N GLY A 499 1.45 -2.96 -34.44
CA GLY A 499 2.07 -1.65 -34.69
C GLY A 499 1.09 -0.54 -35.08
N GLU A 500 -0.22 -0.80 -35.13
CA GLU A 500 -1.21 0.18 -35.61
C GLU A 500 -1.44 1.35 -34.63
N PHE A 501 -1.29 1.10 -33.33
CA PHE A 501 -1.63 2.04 -32.27
C PHE A 501 -0.47 2.30 -31.32
N MET A 502 -0.21 3.57 -31.04
CA MET A 502 0.54 4.00 -29.87
C MET A 502 -0.40 4.05 -28.67
N ASN A 503 -0.14 3.27 -27.63
CA ASN A 503 -0.96 3.18 -26.42
C ASN A 503 -0.21 3.76 -25.22
N MET A 504 -0.87 4.61 -24.45
CA MET A 504 -0.44 4.98 -23.11
C MET A 504 -1.22 4.17 -22.08
N SER A 505 -0.49 3.58 -21.14
CA SER A 505 -1.09 2.83 -20.04
C SER A 505 -0.49 3.25 -18.70
N HIS A 506 -1.35 3.26 -17.68
CA HIS A 506 -0.95 3.34 -16.28
C HIS A 506 -1.35 2.03 -15.58
N GLY A 507 -0.38 1.27 -15.08
CA GLY A 507 -0.61 -0.10 -14.59
C GLY A 507 -1.14 -1.01 -15.71
N THR A 508 -2.35 -1.57 -15.54
CA THR A 508 -3.01 -2.42 -16.55
C THR A 508 -4.11 -1.73 -17.37
N THR A 509 -4.34 -0.43 -17.14
CA THR A 509 -5.39 0.34 -17.83
C THR A 509 -4.76 1.18 -18.94
N ILE A 510 -5.35 1.13 -20.14
CA ILE A 510 -5.02 2.04 -21.24
C ILE A 510 -5.82 3.33 -21.04
N HIS A 511 -5.14 4.47 -20.98
CA HIS A 511 -5.77 5.79 -20.80
C HIS A 511 -5.75 6.65 -22.07
N GLY A 512 -5.33 6.05 -23.17
CA GLY A 512 -5.45 6.66 -24.48
C GLY A 512 -4.62 5.92 -25.51
N SER A 513 -5.10 6.03 -26.75
CA SER A 513 -4.45 5.45 -27.91
C SER A 513 -4.43 6.47 -29.03
N MET A 514 -3.42 6.40 -29.89
CA MET A 514 -3.31 7.17 -31.13
C MET A 514 -2.96 6.21 -32.26
N ARG A 515 -3.57 6.40 -33.43
CA ARG A 515 -3.14 5.70 -34.65
C ARG A 515 -1.78 6.21 -35.09
N VAL A 516 -0.86 5.30 -35.40
CA VAL A 516 0.52 5.66 -35.78
C VAL A 516 0.54 6.28 -37.17
N ASP A 517 -0.16 5.68 -38.13
CA ASP A 517 -0.15 6.08 -39.55
C ASP A 517 -1.11 7.22 -39.90
N GLU A 518 -1.88 7.73 -38.93
CA GLU A 518 -2.86 8.78 -39.19
C GLU A 518 -2.15 10.11 -39.51
N THR A 519 -2.53 10.76 -40.63
CA THR A 519 -1.98 12.07 -41.01
C THR A 519 -2.99 13.18 -40.73
N GLY A 520 -2.50 14.36 -40.35
CA GLY A 520 -3.36 15.48 -39.93
C GLY A 520 -3.76 15.42 -38.45
N THR A 521 -4.95 15.95 -38.14
CA THR A 521 -5.51 15.99 -36.78
C THR A 521 -5.84 14.58 -36.30
N PRO A 522 -5.20 14.09 -35.22
CA PRO A 522 -5.45 12.74 -34.73
C PRO A 522 -6.89 12.54 -34.25
N THR A 523 -7.48 11.40 -34.58
CA THR A 523 -8.84 11.07 -34.16
C THR A 523 -8.84 10.57 -32.71
N PRO A 524 -9.69 11.11 -31.82
CA PRO A 524 -9.84 10.57 -30.47
C PRO A 524 -10.35 9.13 -30.47
N LEU A 525 -9.64 8.23 -29.81
CA LEU A 525 -9.94 6.80 -29.71
C LEU A 525 -10.46 6.41 -28.32
N THR A 526 -10.57 5.11 -28.06
CA THR A 526 -10.91 4.52 -26.75
C THR A 526 -12.25 5.03 -26.23
N TYR A 527 -12.34 5.38 -24.94
CA TYR A 527 -13.56 5.92 -24.33
C TYR A 527 -13.80 7.41 -24.66
N TYR A 528 -12.83 8.08 -25.31
CA TYR A 528 -12.97 9.42 -25.86
C TYR A 528 -13.46 9.45 -27.31
N HIS A 529 -13.72 8.29 -27.93
CA HIS A 529 -14.25 8.23 -29.29
C HIS A 529 -15.55 9.02 -29.45
N ALA A 530 -15.78 9.61 -30.63
CA ALA A 530 -16.92 10.52 -30.88
C ALA A 530 -18.31 9.89 -30.61
N SER A 531 -18.44 8.57 -30.78
CA SER A 531 -19.66 7.83 -30.46
C SER A 531 -19.82 7.49 -28.98
N GLY A 532 -18.78 7.65 -28.17
CA GLY A 532 -18.74 7.32 -26.74
C GLY A 532 -19.52 8.30 -25.87
N GLY A 533 -19.88 7.86 -24.66
CA GLY A 533 -20.72 8.65 -23.74
C GLY A 533 -20.13 10.00 -23.33
N ILE A 534 -18.81 10.06 -23.12
CA ILE A 534 -18.09 11.29 -22.74
C ILE A 534 -18.22 12.36 -23.82
N ALA A 535 -17.88 12.01 -25.07
CA ALA A 535 -17.97 12.90 -26.21
C ALA A 535 -19.42 13.31 -26.52
N ARG A 536 -20.38 12.37 -26.43
CA ARG A 536 -21.80 12.68 -26.65
C ARG A 536 -22.36 13.67 -25.65
N ALA A 537 -21.94 13.60 -24.39
CA ALA A 537 -22.30 14.59 -23.38
C ALA A 537 -21.69 15.98 -23.71
N LEU A 538 -20.42 16.02 -24.12
CA LEU A 538 -19.75 17.26 -24.56
C LEU A 538 -20.48 17.89 -25.76
N PHE A 539 -20.77 17.09 -26.80
CA PHE A 539 -21.49 17.56 -27.99
C PHE A 539 -22.89 18.09 -27.67
N SER A 540 -23.54 17.60 -26.60
CA SER A 540 -24.82 18.13 -26.15
C SER A 540 -24.72 19.54 -25.56
N VAL A 541 -23.59 19.88 -24.93
CA VAL A 541 -23.29 21.23 -24.44
C VAL A 541 -22.95 22.14 -25.61
N GLN A 542 -22.07 21.69 -26.51
CA GLN A 542 -21.65 22.44 -27.70
C GLN A 542 -22.83 22.83 -28.58
N ARG A 543 -23.73 21.87 -28.87
CA ARG A 543 -24.96 22.15 -29.63
C ARG A 543 -25.87 23.16 -28.94
N ARG A 544 -25.98 23.11 -27.60
CA ARG A 544 -26.81 24.05 -26.83
C ARG A 544 -26.27 25.48 -26.83
N LYS A 545 -24.94 25.64 -26.86
CA LYS A 545 -24.27 26.96 -26.92
C LYS A 545 -24.34 27.62 -28.29
N ALA A 546 -24.71 26.89 -29.35
CA ALA A 546 -25.02 27.41 -30.68
C ALA A 546 -23.96 28.39 -31.27
N GLY A 547 -22.68 28.17 -30.99
CA GLY A 547 -21.56 29.00 -31.47
C GLY A 547 -20.98 29.97 -30.43
N GLU A 548 -21.56 30.07 -29.23
CA GLU A 548 -20.90 30.71 -28.09
C GLU A 548 -19.77 29.82 -27.54
N PRO A 549 -18.62 30.40 -27.16
CA PRO A 549 -17.50 29.62 -26.63
C PRO A 549 -17.85 29.02 -25.27
N ALA A 550 -17.87 27.69 -25.20
CA ALA A 550 -18.07 26.96 -23.95
C ALA A 550 -16.81 26.96 -23.07
N GLU A 551 -17.01 26.96 -21.76
CA GLU A 551 -15.95 26.70 -20.76
C GLU A 551 -15.93 25.22 -20.40
N ILE A 552 -14.81 24.56 -20.72
CA ILE A 552 -14.62 23.13 -20.57
C ILE A 552 -13.55 22.88 -19.50
N GLY A 553 -13.94 22.19 -18.43
CA GLY A 553 -13.04 21.70 -17.39
C GLY A 553 -12.87 20.19 -17.52
N VAL A 554 -11.63 19.71 -17.44
CA VAL A 554 -11.33 18.28 -17.49
C VAL A 554 -10.37 17.94 -16.36
N VAL A 555 -10.78 17.02 -15.49
CA VAL A 555 -9.91 16.42 -14.50
C VAL A 555 -9.34 15.13 -15.08
N GLY A 556 -8.02 15.05 -15.15
CA GLY A 556 -7.26 14.06 -15.90
C GLY A 556 -6.84 14.57 -17.28
N LEU A 557 -5.82 13.92 -17.83
CA LEU A 557 -5.33 14.21 -19.19
C LEU A 557 -5.30 12.97 -20.10
N GLY A 558 -4.84 11.83 -19.57
CA GLY A 558 -4.50 10.67 -20.40
C GLY A 558 -3.45 11.05 -21.45
N VAL A 559 -3.75 10.80 -22.73
CA VAL A 559 -2.90 11.23 -23.87
C VAL A 559 -3.31 12.59 -24.45
N GLY A 560 -4.27 13.27 -23.82
CA GLY A 560 -4.82 14.54 -24.30
C GLY A 560 -5.83 14.42 -25.43
N SER A 561 -6.31 13.22 -25.78
CA SER A 561 -7.12 13.02 -26.99
C SER A 561 -8.46 13.77 -26.99
N LEU A 562 -9.07 13.98 -25.83
CA LEU A 562 -10.35 14.69 -25.72
C LEU A 562 -10.30 16.12 -26.29
N ILE A 563 -9.13 16.79 -26.26
CA ILE A 563 -8.99 18.17 -26.76
C ILE A 563 -9.28 18.29 -28.27
N CYS A 564 -9.17 17.20 -29.03
CA CYS A 564 -9.46 17.22 -30.46
C CYS A 564 -10.97 17.21 -30.78
N HIS A 565 -11.84 17.15 -29.76
CA HIS A 565 -13.28 17.45 -29.90
C HIS A 565 -13.62 18.93 -29.72
N ARG A 566 -12.60 19.79 -29.58
CA ARG A 566 -12.75 21.22 -29.38
C ARG A 566 -13.47 21.90 -30.55
N SER A 567 -14.43 22.75 -30.20
CA SER A 567 -15.04 23.71 -31.14
C SER A 567 -14.30 25.05 -31.12
N PRO A 568 -14.33 25.83 -32.22
CA PRO A 568 -13.68 27.15 -32.27
C PRO A 568 -14.10 28.08 -31.13
N GLY A 569 -13.13 28.74 -30.51
CA GLY A 569 -13.35 29.69 -29.42
C GLY A 569 -13.53 29.08 -28.03
N GLU A 570 -13.71 27.76 -27.90
CA GLU A 570 -13.83 27.13 -26.58
C GLU A 570 -12.57 27.30 -25.73
N ARG A 571 -12.78 27.42 -24.42
CA ARG A 571 -11.74 27.54 -23.40
C ARG A 571 -11.67 26.25 -22.60
N TRP A 572 -10.58 25.52 -22.77
CA TRP A 572 -10.33 24.25 -22.11
C TRP A 572 -9.38 24.44 -20.94
N THR A 573 -9.60 23.77 -19.82
CA THR A 573 -8.70 23.75 -18.66
C THR A 573 -8.59 22.32 -18.17
N HIS A 574 -7.36 21.78 -18.15
CA HIS A 574 -7.07 20.45 -17.66
C HIS A 574 -6.45 20.50 -16.26
N PHE A 575 -6.86 19.59 -15.39
CA PHE A 575 -6.30 19.40 -14.05
C PHE A 575 -5.66 18.02 -14.00
N GLU A 576 -4.34 17.96 -13.97
CA GLU A 576 -3.58 16.70 -13.96
C GLU A 576 -2.68 16.65 -12.72
N ILE A 577 -2.76 15.56 -11.96
CA ILE A 577 -1.99 15.42 -10.72
C ILE A 577 -0.52 15.06 -11.00
N ASP A 578 -0.27 14.33 -12.09
CA ASP A 578 1.02 13.80 -12.46
C ASP A 578 1.67 14.60 -13.62
N ALA A 579 2.76 15.32 -13.30
CA ALA A 579 3.51 16.10 -14.28
C ALA A 579 4.15 15.21 -15.38
N ASP A 580 4.38 13.93 -15.11
CA ASP A 580 4.98 12.99 -16.06
C ASP A 580 3.97 12.58 -17.15
N VAL A 581 2.68 12.50 -16.80
CA VAL A 581 1.58 12.32 -17.77
C VAL A 581 1.50 13.52 -18.73
N VAL A 582 1.61 14.74 -18.19
CA VAL A 582 1.61 15.97 -19.01
C VAL A 582 2.81 15.99 -19.96
N ARG A 583 4.00 15.61 -19.48
CA ARG A 583 5.21 15.56 -20.31
C ARG A 583 5.05 14.56 -21.45
N LEU A 584 4.58 13.34 -21.17
CA LEU A 584 4.37 12.32 -22.20
C LEU A 584 3.31 12.73 -23.23
N ALA A 585 2.18 13.28 -22.79
CA ALA A 585 1.09 13.68 -23.69
C ALA A 585 1.47 14.84 -24.63
N ARG A 586 2.47 15.66 -24.25
CA ARG A 586 2.98 16.78 -25.04
C ARG A 586 4.08 16.40 -26.01
N ASP A 587 4.70 15.24 -25.84
CA ASP A 587 5.79 14.81 -26.67
C ASP A 587 5.26 14.24 -28.00
N PRO A 588 5.47 14.95 -29.13
CA PRO A 588 4.91 14.56 -30.43
C PRO A 588 5.55 13.29 -31.01
N GLU A 589 6.66 12.79 -30.44
CA GLU A 589 7.21 11.48 -30.80
C GLU A 589 6.26 10.35 -30.39
N TYR A 590 5.53 10.54 -29.28
CA TYR A 590 4.58 9.57 -28.77
C TYR A 590 3.13 9.93 -29.11
N PHE A 591 2.71 11.17 -28.82
CA PHE A 591 1.32 11.60 -28.97
C PHE A 591 1.21 13.01 -29.56
N ARG A 592 0.38 13.17 -30.60
CA ARG A 592 0.23 14.44 -31.33
C ARG A 592 -1.03 15.24 -30.97
N PHE A 593 -1.89 14.75 -30.07
CA PHE A 593 -3.15 15.41 -29.74
C PHE A 593 -2.95 16.85 -29.23
N MET A 594 -2.02 17.04 -28.29
CA MET A 594 -1.77 18.34 -27.67
C MET A 594 -1.24 19.39 -28.66
N SER A 595 -0.36 18.96 -29.59
CA SER A 595 0.24 19.84 -30.60
C SER A 595 -0.68 20.09 -31.80
N SER A 596 -1.43 19.08 -32.24
CA SER A 596 -2.27 19.14 -33.44
C SER A 596 -3.63 19.80 -33.19
N CYS A 597 -4.08 19.85 -31.93
CA CYS A 597 -5.36 20.44 -31.52
C CYS A 597 -5.19 21.70 -30.65
N GLU A 598 -3.96 22.24 -30.61
CA GLU A 598 -3.59 23.55 -30.07
C GLU A 598 -4.01 23.78 -28.60
N MET A 599 -3.53 22.94 -27.69
CA MET A 599 -3.76 23.13 -26.24
C MET A 599 -2.78 24.16 -25.64
N PRO A 600 -3.24 25.26 -25.04
CA PRO A 600 -2.36 26.26 -24.41
C PRO A 600 -1.71 25.77 -23.10
N ASP A 601 -0.52 26.30 -22.79
CA ASP A 601 0.24 25.95 -21.57
C ASP A 601 -0.36 26.50 -20.28
N ASP A 602 -0.91 27.72 -20.32
CA ASP A 602 -1.53 28.40 -19.17
C ASP A 602 -2.81 27.72 -18.68
N ARG A 603 -3.28 26.71 -19.43
CA ARG A 603 -4.51 25.97 -19.18
C ARG A 603 -4.29 24.52 -18.75
N MET A 604 -3.03 24.16 -18.51
CA MET A 604 -2.64 22.88 -17.92
C MET A 604 -2.28 23.09 -16.45
N VAL A 605 -3.22 22.78 -15.55
CA VAL A 605 -3.07 22.98 -14.10
C VAL A 605 -2.55 21.70 -13.47
N ILE A 606 -1.31 21.73 -12.97
CA ILE A 606 -0.69 20.58 -12.31
C ILE A 606 -1.02 20.57 -10.82
N GLY A 607 -1.59 19.47 -10.32
CA GLY A 607 -1.88 19.22 -8.91
C GLY A 607 -3.18 18.45 -8.68
N ASP A 608 -3.50 18.16 -7.42
CA ASP A 608 -4.77 17.50 -7.06
C ASP A 608 -5.96 18.34 -7.53
N ALA A 609 -6.81 17.72 -8.36
CA ALA A 609 -7.86 18.43 -9.06
C ALA A 609 -8.93 19.03 -8.14
N ARG A 610 -9.25 18.38 -7.01
CA ARG A 610 -10.25 18.94 -6.07
C ARG A 610 -9.74 20.21 -5.43
N LEU A 611 -8.47 20.20 -5.03
CA LEU A 611 -7.82 21.39 -4.47
C LEU A 611 -7.72 22.52 -5.51
N LYS A 612 -7.36 22.19 -6.76
CA LYS A 612 -7.25 23.18 -7.83
C LYS A 612 -8.59 23.72 -8.30
N LEU A 613 -9.62 22.88 -8.38
CA LEU A 613 -10.98 23.32 -8.68
C LEU A 613 -11.55 24.23 -7.59
N ALA A 614 -11.16 24.06 -6.32
CA ALA A 614 -11.58 24.95 -5.25
C ALA A 614 -11.14 26.40 -5.48
N ASP A 615 -9.96 26.60 -6.09
CA ASP A 615 -9.40 27.91 -6.43
C ASP A 615 -10.07 28.55 -7.67
N GLU A 616 -10.83 27.79 -8.44
CA GLU A 616 -11.51 28.27 -9.64
C GLU A 616 -12.77 29.09 -9.34
N PRO A 617 -13.18 30.04 -10.19
CA PRO A 617 -14.44 30.75 -10.02
C PRO A 617 -15.66 29.83 -10.06
N ASP A 618 -16.67 30.14 -9.25
CA ASP A 618 -17.96 29.46 -9.29
C ASP A 618 -18.70 29.73 -10.61
N ARG A 619 -19.59 28.82 -11.00
CA ARG A 619 -20.42 28.90 -12.22
C ARG A 619 -19.62 29.10 -13.51
N ARG A 620 -18.40 28.56 -13.56
CA ARG A 620 -17.49 28.71 -14.68
C ARG A 620 -17.76 27.68 -15.78
N PHE A 621 -17.90 26.40 -15.44
CA PHE A 621 -17.82 25.32 -16.43
C PHE A 621 -19.19 24.94 -17.01
N ASP A 622 -19.30 24.98 -18.33
CA ASP A 622 -20.46 24.45 -19.06
C ASP A 622 -20.38 22.93 -19.21
N TYR A 623 -19.17 22.40 -19.17
CA TYR A 623 -18.87 20.98 -19.13
C TYR A 623 -17.71 20.75 -18.17
N LEU A 624 -17.89 19.90 -17.17
CA LEU A 624 -16.84 19.47 -16.24
C LEU A 624 -16.74 17.94 -16.29
N LEU A 625 -15.64 17.41 -16.81
CA LEU A 625 -15.36 15.98 -16.80
C LEU A 625 -14.48 15.60 -15.61
N ILE A 626 -14.87 14.54 -14.90
CA ILE A 626 -14.07 13.87 -13.88
C ILE A 626 -13.59 12.53 -14.44
N ASP A 627 -12.32 12.48 -14.84
CA ASP A 627 -11.62 11.29 -15.36
C ASP A 627 -10.25 11.10 -14.67
N ALA A 628 -10.29 11.04 -13.34
CA ALA A 628 -9.12 11.06 -12.47
C ALA A 628 -8.59 9.65 -12.14
N PHE A 629 -8.35 8.80 -13.14
CA PHE A 629 -8.06 7.39 -12.92
C PHE A 629 -6.57 7.05 -12.95
N SER A 630 -6.04 6.51 -11.85
CA SER A 630 -4.77 5.78 -11.85
C SER A 630 -5.07 4.27 -11.93
N SER A 631 -4.99 3.68 -13.12
CA SER A 631 -5.45 2.29 -13.35
C SER A 631 -6.95 2.11 -13.00
N ASP A 632 -7.37 1.02 -12.34
CA ASP A 632 -8.77 0.89 -11.81
C ASP A 632 -8.97 1.53 -10.43
N SER A 633 -8.01 2.31 -9.93
CA SER A 633 -8.21 3.04 -8.67
C SER A 633 -8.91 4.35 -8.97
N ILE A 634 -9.97 4.64 -8.20
CA ILE A 634 -10.61 5.95 -8.21
C ILE A 634 -10.28 6.63 -6.89
N PRO A 635 -9.73 7.85 -6.93
CA PRO A 635 -9.50 8.61 -5.72
C PRO A 635 -10.82 8.90 -5.01
N ILE A 636 -11.02 8.28 -3.84
CA ILE A 636 -12.28 8.33 -3.10
C ILE A 636 -12.70 9.77 -2.81
N HIS A 637 -11.75 10.66 -2.54
CA HIS A 637 -12.01 12.07 -2.24
C HIS A 637 -12.54 12.89 -3.42
N LEU A 638 -12.55 12.32 -4.64
CA LEU A 638 -13.22 12.90 -5.80
C LEU A 638 -14.64 12.37 -5.99
N LEU A 639 -15.03 11.36 -5.21
CA LEU A 639 -16.33 10.68 -5.21
C LEU A 639 -17.05 10.82 -3.86
N THR A 640 -17.05 12.03 -3.29
CA THR A 640 -17.76 12.36 -2.04
C THR A 640 -18.84 13.42 -2.26
N THR A 641 -19.81 13.49 -1.35
CA THR A 641 -20.82 14.55 -1.33
C THR A 641 -20.17 15.94 -1.35
N GLU A 642 -19.13 16.16 -0.56
CA GLU A 642 -18.41 17.44 -0.48
C GLU A 642 -17.69 17.78 -1.80
N ALA A 643 -17.13 16.78 -2.49
CA ALA A 643 -16.55 16.97 -3.81
C ALA A 643 -17.62 17.31 -4.85
N PHE A 644 -18.79 16.68 -4.79
CA PHE A 644 -19.89 16.93 -5.72
C PHE A 644 -20.60 18.25 -5.47
N ASP A 645 -20.68 18.71 -4.22
CA ASP A 645 -21.11 20.08 -3.90
C ASP A 645 -20.14 21.10 -4.52
N LEU A 646 -18.83 20.88 -4.37
CA LEU A 646 -17.82 21.71 -5.04
C LEU A 646 -18.01 21.71 -6.56
N TYR A 647 -18.12 20.55 -7.20
CA TYR A 647 -18.32 20.44 -8.65
C TYR A 647 -19.59 21.16 -9.09
N ARG A 648 -20.69 20.95 -8.36
CA ARG A 648 -21.96 21.63 -8.59
C ARG A 648 -21.75 23.14 -8.55
N ASP A 649 -21.02 23.68 -7.57
CA ASP A 649 -20.80 25.12 -7.44
C ASP A 649 -19.94 25.69 -8.58
N LYS A 650 -18.97 24.93 -9.09
CA LYS A 650 -18.17 25.30 -10.27
C LYS A 650 -18.91 25.17 -11.61
N LEU A 651 -20.00 24.39 -11.67
CA LEU A 651 -20.83 24.28 -12.88
C LEU A 651 -21.64 25.55 -13.13
N ALA A 652 -21.62 25.99 -14.39
CA ALA A 652 -22.55 26.98 -14.93
C ALA A 652 -24.02 26.54 -14.73
N GLU A 653 -24.95 27.48 -14.89
CA GLU A 653 -26.38 27.25 -14.57
C GLU A 653 -26.98 26.04 -15.30
N ARG A 654 -26.58 25.82 -16.57
CA ARG A 654 -27.02 24.70 -17.42
C ARG A 654 -25.89 23.71 -17.74
N GLY A 655 -24.80 23.77 -16.96
CA GLY A 655 -23.60 22.98 -17.17
C GLY A 655 -23.82 21.50 -16.85
N LEU A 656 -23.02 20.63 -17.48
CA LEU A 656 -23.03 19.19 -17.22
C LEU A 656 -21.77 18.76 -16.48
N LEU A 657 -21.95 18.01 -15.39
CA LEU A 657 -20.89 17.25 -14.75
C LEU A 657 -20.90 15.83 -15.34
N VAL A 658 -19.79 15.43 -15.92
CA VAL A 658 -19.61 14.10 -16.50
C VAL A 658 -18.57 13.36 -15.68
N VAL A 659 -18.88 12.13 -15.28
CA VAL A 659 -18.01 11.32 -14.45
C VAL A 659 -17.82 10.00 -15.18
N HIS A 660 -16.59 9.74 -15.61
CA HIS A 660 -16.24 8.42 -16.11
C HIS A 660 -16.28 7.45 -14.92
N ILE A 661 -16.96 6.31 -15.05
CA ILE A 661 -17.15 5.31 -13.97
C ILE A 661 -16.89 3.88 -14.43
N SER A 662 -16.16 3.71 -15.52
CA SER A 662 -15.67 2.40 -15.94
C SER A 662 -14.71 1.86 -14.89
N ASN A 663 -15.08 0.75 -14.26
CA ASN A 663 -14.24 0.12 -13.25
C ASN A 663 -14.40 -1.40 -13.28
N ARG A 664 -13.28 -2.14 -13.27
CA ARG A 664 -13.27 -3.61 -13.26
C ARG A 664 -13.73 -4.20 -11.93
N TYR A 665 -13.53 -3.49 -10.83
CA TYR A 665 -13.69 -4.04 -9.47
C TYR A 665 -14.85 -3.44 -8.67
N MET A 666 -15.26 -2.20 -8.94
CA MET A 666 -16.26 -1.47 -8.17
C MET A 666 -17.49 -1.11 -9.00
N GLU A 667 -18.68 -1.20 -8.39
CA GLU A 667 -19.91 -0.64 -8.92
C GLU A 667 -20.14 0.74 -8.28
N LEU A 668 -20.09 1.77 -9.12
CA LEU A 668 -20.01 3.17 -8.69
C LEU A 668 -21.25 3.98 -9.03
N ALA A 669 -22.10 3.50 -9.93
CA ALA A 669 -23.29 4.22 -10.35
C ALA A 669 -24.27 4.38 -9.17
N THR A 670 -24.43 3.36 -8.33
CA THR A 670 -25.28 3.49 -7.13
C THR A 670 -24.69 4.42 -6.07
N VAL A 671 -23.35 4.51 -5.97
CA VAL A 671 -22.67 5.47 -5.08
C VAL A 671 -22.92 6.89 -5.55
N LEU A 672 -22.73 7.15 -6.85
CA LEU A 672 -23.02 8.44 -7.46
C LEU A 672 -24.48 8.82 -7.37
N ALA A 673 -25.41 7.86 -7.54
CA ALA A 673 -26.84 8.13 -7.39
C ALA A 673 -27.20 8.53 -5.96
N ALA A 674 -26.54 7.93 -4.96
CA ALA A 674 -26.72 8.32 -3.56
C ALA A 674 -26.18 9.73 -3.32
N ILE A 675 -25.01 10.06 -3.85
CA ILE A 675 -24.41 11.40 -3.78
C ILE A 675 -25.30 12.44 -4.47
N ALA A 676 -25.77 12.15 -5.69
CA ALA A 676 -26.65 13.04 -6.46
C ALA A 676 -27.94 13.35 -5.70
N ARG A 677 -28.51 12.36 -4.99
CA ARG A 677 -29.67 12.56 -4.12
C ARG A 677 -29.37 13.52 -2.96
N GLU A 678 -28.22 13.40 -2.32
CA GLU A 678 -27.82 14.29 -1.20
C GLU A 678 -27.50 15.71 -1.69
N THR A 679 -26.84 15.85 -2.85
CA THR A 679 -26.48 17.16 -3.42
C THR A 679 -27.61 17.82 -4.22
N GLY A 680 -28.75 17.15 -4.36
CA GLY A 680 -29.92 17.63 -5.10
C GLY A 680 -29.70 17.73 -6.61
N MET A 681 -28.78 16.95 -7.18
CA MET A 681 -28.51 16.91 -8.61
C MET A 681 -29.32 15.81 -9.31
N ALA A 682 -29.78 16.11 -10.52
CA ALA A 682 -30.30 15.09 -11.43
C ALA A 682 -29.14 14.26 -11.99
N MET A 683 -29.32 12.95 -12.14
CA MET A 683 -28.28 12.04 -12.64
C MET A 683 -28.86 10.99 -13.58
N ARG A 684 -28.12 10.71 -14.66
CA ARG A 684 -28.29 9.53 -15.52
C ARG A 684 -26.96 8.83 -15.73
N ALA A 685 -26.98 7.51 -15.87
CA ALA A 685 -25.80 6.73 -16.24
C ALA A 685 -26.06 5.91 -17.49
N GLY A 686 -25.03 5.71 -18.29
CA GLY A 686 -25.09 4.91 -19.51
C GLY A 686 -23.85 4.05 -19.69
N LYS A 687 -24.06 2.81 -20.14
CA LYS A 687 -23.00 1.91 -20.58
C LYS A 687 -22.95 1.96 -22.12
N PHE A 688 -21.87 2.50 -22.66
CA PHE A 688 -21.61 2.49 -24.09
C PHE A 688 -20.89 1.20 -24.46
N ILE A 689 -21.49 0.43 -25.37
CA ILE A 689 -20.89 -0.75 -25.99
C ILE A 689 -20.77 -0.43 -27.48
N PRO A 690 -19.55 -0.27 -28.02
CA PRO A 690 -19.36 0.07 -29.42
C PRO A 690 -19.81 -1.07 -30.34
N ASP A 691 -20.49 -0.72 -31.44
CA ASP A 691 -20.78 -1.66 -32.52
C ASP A 691 -19.47 -2.07 -33.24
N ALA A 692 -19.57 -2.96 -34.23
CA ALA A 692 -18.39 -3.44 -34.94
C ALA A 692 -17.62 -2.29 -35.63
N ALA A 693 -18.32 -1.39 -36.32
CA ALA A 693 -17.70 -0.28 -37.03
C ALA A 693 -16.97 0.70 -36.09
N ALA A 694 -17.57 1.04 -34.95
CA ALA A 694 -16.93 1.89 -33.95
C ALA A 694 -15.73 1.19 -33.29
N ARG A 695 -15.81 -0.12 -33.05
CA ARG A 695 -14.66 -0.91 -32.55
C ARG A 695 -13.50 -0.92 -33.52
N ASP A 696 -13.77 -1.12 -34.81
CA ASP A 696 -12.76 -1.08 -35.87
C ASP A 696 -12.13 0.32 -36.02
N GLN A 697 -12.85 1.36 -35.58
CA GLN A 697 -12.34 2.74 -35.48
C GLN A 697 -11.65 3.03 -34.13
N GLY A 698 -11.46 2.02 -33.26
CA GLY A 698 -10.72 2.15 -32.01
C GLY A 698 -11.57 2.59 -30.80
N ALA A 699 -12.90 2.57 -30.90
CA ALA A 699 -13.78 2.85 -29.75
C ALA A 699 -13.80 1.69 -28.75
N THR A 700 -13.81 2.00 -27.45
CA THR A 700 -13.87 0.99 -26.38
C THR A 700 -15.12 1.13 -25.52
N THR A 701 -15.56 0.02 -24.92
CA THR A 701 -16.64 0.01 -23.94
C THR A 701 -16.33 0.97 -22.79
N SER A 702 -17.32 1.76 -22.37
CA SER A 702 -17.19 2.68 -21.24
C SER A 702 -18.51 2.83 -20.49
N MET A 703 -18.45 3.21 -19.22
CA MET A 703 -19.61 3.57 -18.41
C MET A 703 -19.43 5.00 -17.89
N VAL A 704 -20.46 5.83 -18.08
CA VAL A 704 -20.41 7.26 -17.77
C VAL A 704 -21.66 7.64 -16.99
N ALA A 705 -21.49 8.47 -15.97
CA ALA A 705 -22.58 9.17 -15.30
C ALA A 705 -22.57 10.65 -15.72
N VAL A 706 -23.74 11.21 -15.98
CA VAL A 706 -23.92 12.63 -16.27
C VAL A 706 -24.89 13.21 -15.25
N LEU A 707 -24.46 14.29 -14.61
CA LEU A 707 -25.20 15.00 -13.60
C LEU A 707 -25.44 16.45 -14.04
N ALA A 708 -26.58 17.00 -13.63
CA ALA A 708 -26.94 18.40 -13.84
C ALA A 708 -27.68 18.94 -12.61
N ARG A 709 -27.78 20.27 -12.51
CA ARG A 709 -28.58 20.92 -11.46
C ARG A 709 -30.08 20.61 -11.59
N ASP A 710 -30.56 20.43 -12.82
CA ASP A 710 -31.96 20.17 -13.14
C ASP A 710 -32.08 19.06 -14.19
N GLU A 711 -33.07 18.17 -14.05
CA GLU A 711 -33.32 17.04 -14.98
C GLU A 711 -33.57 17.54 -16.42
N ARG A 712 -34.11 18.76 -16.59
CA ARG A 712 -34.35 19.37 -17.91
C ARG A 712 -33.07 19.56 -18.71
N ASP A 713 -31.93 19.78 -18.05
CA ASP A 713 -30.64 19.91 -18.75
C ASP A 713 -30.07 18.57 -19.21
N LEU A 714 -30.62 17.44 -18.74
CA LEU A 714 -30.30 16.09 -19.21
C LEU A 714 -31.20 15.62 -20.36
N ALA A 715 -32.21 16.39 -20.76
CA ALA A 715 -33.23 15.97 -21.72
C ALA A 715 -32.67 15.50 -23.08
N ALA A 716 -31.60 16.14 -23.56
CA ALA A 716 -30.95 15.75 -24.81
C ALA A 716 -30.28 14.36 -24.75
N LEU A 717 -29.79 13.96 -23.57
CA LEU A 717 -29.23 12.63 -23.33
C LEU A 717 -30.35 11.62 -23.03
N ALA A 718 -31.38 12.04 -22.30
CA ALA A 718 -32.54 11.22 -21.95
C ALA A 718 -33.36 10.73 -23.17
N ALA A 719 -33.21 11.39 -24.32
CA ALA A 719 -33.79 10.96 -25.59
C ALA A 719 -33.22 9.61 -26.09
N ASP A 720 -32.06 9.20 -25.57
CA ASP A 720 -31.45 7.91 -25.84
C ASP A 720 -31.64 6.96 -24.65
N ASN A 721 -32.26 5.81 -24.91
CA ASN A 721 -32.59 4.80 -23.90
C ASN A 721 -31.36 4.14 -23.24
N THR A 722 -30.15 4.37 -23.77
CA THR A 722 -28.90 3.95 -23.12
C THR A 722 -28.59 4.74 -21.84
N TRP A 723 -29.16 5.95 -21.68
CA TRP A 723 -28.99 6.79 -20.49
C TRP A 723 -30.16 6.62 -19.52
N GLN A 724 -29.94 5.84 -18.48
CA GLN A 724 -30.97 5.47 -17.52
C GLN A 724 -30.80 6.20 -16.18
N PRO A 725 -31.90 6.54 -15.49
CA PRO A 725 -31.83 6.91 -14.09
C PRO A 725 -31.31 5.71 -13.27
N VAL A 726 -30.58 5.99 -12.19
CA VAL A 726 -30.02 4.95 -11.32
C VAL A 726 -30.64 5.11 -9.93
N ASP A 727 -31.23 4.03 -9.41
CA ASP A 727 -31.72 4.00 -8.03
C ASP A 727 -30.56 3.64 -7.08
N PRO A 728 -30.21 4.49 -6.10
CA PRO A 728 -29.18 4.16 -5.11
C PRO A 728 -29.57 3.00 -4.18
N GLY A 729 -30.84 2.63 -4.09
CA GLY A 729 -31.34 1.61 -3.17
C GLY A 729 -30.94 1.90 -1.73
N ARG A 730 -30.21 0.96 -1.11
CA ARG A 730 -29.66 1.10 0.26
C ARG A 730 -28.23 1.62 0.32
N THR A 731 -27.65 2.01 -0.81
CA THR A 731 -26.28 2.55 -0.86
C THR A 731 -26.25 3.91 -0.18
N ALA A 732 -25.37 4.06 0.80
CA ALA A 732 -25.10 5.35 1.45
C ALA A 732 -24.18 6.20 0.57
N ALA A 733 -24.43 7.51 0.53
CA ALA A 733 -23.53 8.46 -0.10
C ALA A 733 -22.17 8.45 0.62
N TRP A 734 -21.08 8.52 -0.16
CA TRP A 734 -19.75 8.69 0.42
C TRP A 734 -19.53 10.15 0.79
N THR A 735 -18.83 10.38 1.89
CA THR A 735 -18.42 11.69 2.40
C THR A 735 -16.92 11.69 2.64
N ASP A 736 -16.31 12.84 2.87
CA ASP A 736 -14.89 12.91 3.24
C ASP A 736 -14.56 12.11 4.50
N GLY A 737 -15.54 11.98 5.41
CA GLY A 737 -15.42 11.19 6.63
C GLY A 737 -15.80 9.71 6.48
N TYR A 738 -16.44 9.29 5.37
CA TYR A 738 -17.00 7.95 5.23
C TYR A 738 -17.06 7.45 3.78
N SER A 739 -16.55 6.24 3.58
CA SER A 739 -16.61 5.49 2.33
C SER A 739 -16.72 4.00 2.66
N ASN A 740 -17.45 3.25 1.83
CA ASN A 740 -17.58 1.79 1.96
C ASN A 740 -17.19 1.12 0.65
N VAL A 741 -15.88 1.04 0.42
CA VAL A 741 -15.27 0.40 -0.76
C VAL A 741 -15.61 -1.09 -0.84
N PRO A 742 -15.55 -1.89 0.25
CA PRO A 742 -15.91 -3.30 0.17
C PRO A 742 -17.32 -3.55 -0.35
N ALA A 743 -18.31 -2.74 0.06
CA ALA A 743 -19.67 -2.86 -0.45
C ALA A 743 -19.77 -2.57 -1.96
N ALA A 744 -19.00 -1.61 -2.48
CA ALA A 744 -18.97 -1.32 -3.92
C ALA A 744 -18.36 -2.47 -4.73
N ILE A 745 -17.36 -3.16 -4.18
CA ILE A 745 -16.76 -4.35 -4.79
C ILE A 745 -17.74 -5.53 -4.77
N LEU A 746 -18.40 -5.77 -3.63
CA LEU A 746 -19.38 -6.85 -3.51
C LEU A 746 -20.57 -6.67 -4.47
N ARG A 747 -21.08 -5.43 -4.62
CA ARG A 747 -22.13 -5.14 -5.62
C ARG A 747 -21.66 -5.46 -7.04
N LYS A 748 -20.43 -5.08 -7.41
CA LYS A 748 -19.88 -5.40 -8.74
C LYS A 748 -19.90 -6.90 -9.02
N SER A 749 -19.53 -7.72 -8.04
CA SER A 749 -19.53 -9.18 -8.19
C SER A 749 -20.91 -9.79 -8.39
N TRP A 750 -21.97 -9.16 -7.86
CA TRP A 750 -23.36 -9.60 -8.04
C TRP A 750 -24.01 -9.10 -9.34
N TYR A 751 -23.60 -7.94 -9.85
CA TYR A 751 -24.10 -7.35 -11.10
C TYR A 751 -23.29 -7.73 -12.35
N ALA A 752 -22.26 -8.56 -12.20
CA ALA A 752 -21.57 -9.15 -13.34
C ALA A 752 -22.53 -10.10 -14.05
N GLU A 753 -23.30 -9.58 -15.01
CA GLU A 753 -23.85 -10.42 -16.07
C GLU A 753 -22.69 -11.22 -16.66
N PRO A 754 -22.85 -12.53 -16.90
CA PRO A 754 -21.81 -13.31 -17.54
C PRO A 754 -21.55 -12.68 -18.91
N GLU A 755 -20.39 -12.04 -19.06
CA GLU A 755 -19.92 -11.58 -20.37
C GLU A 755 -19.99 -12.80 -21.29
N ALA A 756 -20.80 -12.69 -22.34
CA ALA A 756 -20.89 -13.71 -23.36
C ALA A 756 -19.48 -13.91 -23.93
N LYS A 757 -18.97 -15.14 -23.75
CA LYS A 757 -17.68 -15.60 -24.27
C LYS A 757 -17.55 -15.38 -25.77
#